data_AF-A0A951THE5-F1
#
_entry.id   AF-A0A951THE5-F1
#
_cell.length_a   1.000
_cell.length_b   1.000
_cell.length_c   1.000
_cell.angle_alpha   90.00
_cell.angle_beta   90.00
_cell.angle_gamma   90.00
#
_symmetry.space_group_name_H-M   'P 1'
#
loop_
_entity.id
_entity.type
_entity.pdbx_description
1 polymer ?
#
loop_
_entity_poly.entity_id
_entity_poly.type
_entity_poly.pdbx_seq_one_letter_code
_entity_poly.pdbx_strand_id
1 'polypeptide(L)'
;MRFLPLFLFLLLARTGFAAPLGAFEGTLSQTQNGAVTRAKIAWQPPESLQIEVEADPEGGVAAQTVVARGDETFLIWPATRRVQRYPFNIAKAWWRGNNLQSGGPANFLFAATPFQIAPDEGRFLRRDEVLFGGGGRNSYYAALKTPARRFAAQVAVSPASRIEKNDAGKVIAEAKITLDAQNLPQSAEIMAGGEKSTYAYNLQPRTAAFPASMFAVPTDAIRQDIELSAPSSYRADDADALFNRGAALAAAGEDFPAALALWEAAAKLKPDASAPLLAIFETALDIRDLPRAARALEGLQTGAAAISPAEWGARAARLALARRDFAGAQSALDAALGNLKAPSLYLQRAEIARARGDIASARAIWKTLLSSPATPQATRVTAAQNYAVYATPDELEPLETALGTATGEALDLARALLQLRAGKAPAVREFTSDAMQISLALALQRAARDEEAAAAWQILLARGAEATQNRARLHLMILAAQRGDVAASLSRWRVWNDSLSSRAEREAAQTLLFEAWQKAFRRETLGLTLANRAAATAATEVDLRLLWAYQQLYGSDEESAAALESGATRFPNSAFWMGKRAESLVTAANLNLNLDRREAQYDSALDLIDKAIAAAPNEPFYRFQKALVATQRGAKTGGVVDASRAVKNRERAKIETERLLADLLDDPDALVSAALQNLAFEGESYALEGLRLATLALDTAPRDGERHTFVWAARQALATALTRLNRPREAAAQWQILLAGARNAGEQGTLASGTLGLLEASRDANGAARLLARLAGEPWSYSASRALLDAASARAAISPLADPISSALLAANNDAATLAAATLAVKRLDNAQRALEAPEAPPAADGNLARATRDVGVALERLRPVAEGENRLVAARAAALLAENAELPDEARLALLRRAIEVEPRDAALRLALIGALAPEEAAKERQIAARTLDFDLETRRQLANAARRGGDVAGALQIGEETFAAATRAPETDTNTWQRMAFSLAKTAFDARQNSRALDLYTGLSLPQWNAIDRAAALLALRRGYQQTGKNDEATALNPKIIALGLTREELETALAFADEVEN
;
A
#
# COMPACT_ATOMS: atom_id res chain seq x y z
N MET A 1 47.45 -54.07 2.40
CA MET A 1 47.93 -52.66 2.41
C MET A 1 48.45 -52.26 1.04
N ARG A 2 47.58 -51.89 0.09
CA ARG A 2 47.97 -51.55 -1.32
C ARG A 2 47.10 -50.43 -1.95
N PHE A 3 46.60 -49.47 -1.17
CA PHE A 3 45.81 -48.33 -1.73
C PHE A 3 46.07 -46.96 -1.08
N LEU A 4 47.18 -46.80 -0.34
CA LEU A 4 47.52 -45.49 0.25
C LEU A 4 48.05 -44.42 -0.75
N PRO A 5 48.74 -44.75 -1.87
CA PRO A 5 49.25 -43.71 -2.76
C PRO A 5 48.20 -43.10 -3.71
N LEU A 6 47.05 -43.77 -3.92
CA LEU A 6 45.98 -43.24 -4.77
C LEU A 6 45.14 -42.17 -4.06
N PHE A 7 45.01 -42.27 -2.73
CA PHE A 7 44.28 -41.29 -1.92
C PHE A 7 45.07 -39.99 -1.69
N LEU A 8 46.41 -40.06 -1.65
CA LEU A 8 47.25 -38.85 -1.56
C LEU A 8 47.32 -38.06 -2.87
N PHE A 9 47.18 -38.71 -4.03
CA PHE A 9 47.15 -38.02 -5.32
C PHE A 9 45.80 -37.31 -5.58
N LEU A 10 44.69 -37.84 -5.04
CA LEU A 10 43.38 -37.16 -5.08
C LEU A 10 43.28 -35.99 -4.07
N LEU A 11 44.09 -35.99 -3.01
CA LEU A 11 44.26 -34.85 -2.08
C LEU A 11 45.24 -33.78 -2.58
N LEU A 12 46.02 -34.07 -3.63
CA LEU A 12 46.99 -33.16 -4.27
C LEU A 12 46.56 -32.67 -5.66
N ALA A 13 45.31 -32.93 -6.07
CA ALA A 13 44.65 -32.09 -7.06
C ALA A 13 44.44 -30.71 -6.43
N ARG A 14 45.53 -29.92 -6.36
CA ARG A 14 45.46 -28.47 -6.29
C ARG A 14 44.49 -28.10 -7.41
N THR A 15 43.29 -27.69 -7.05
CA THR A 15 42.47 -26.83 -7.90
C THR A 15 43.44 -25.78 -8.40
N GLY A 16 43.81 -25.83 -9.68
CA GLY A 16 44.68 -24.84 -10.28
C GLY A 16 43.98 -23.51 -10.11
N PHE A 17 44.37 -22.76 -9.09
CA PHE A 17 43.81 -21.44 -8.85
C PHE A 17 44.20 -20.60 -10.05
N ALA A 18 43.22 -20.09 -10.80
CA ALA A 18 43.48 -19.11 -11.84
C ALA A 18 44.26 -17.95 -11.20
N ALA A 19 45.31 -17.49 -11.87
CA ALA A 19 46.05 -16.32 -11.42
C ALA A 19 45.06 -15.14 -11.27
N PRO A 20 45.15 -14.32 -10.21
CA PRO A 20 44.30 -13.15 -10.07
C PRO A 20 44.46 -12.26 -11.29
N LEU A 21 43.34 -11.74 -11.81
CA LEU A 21 43.35 -10.88 -12.99
C LEU A 21 44.25 -9.67 -12.76
N GLY A 22 45.17 -9.46 -13.71
CA GLY A 22 46.01 -8.27 -13.76
C GLY A 22 45.18 -6.99 -13.95
N ALA A 23 45.82 -5.84 -13.78
CA ALA A 23 45.15 -4.55 -14.02
C ALA A 23 44.68 -4.44 -15.47
N PHE A 24 43.54 -3.79 -15.70
CA PHE A 24 43.00 -3.53 -17.04
C PHE A 24 42.13 -2.26 -17.06
N GLU A 25 41.90 -1.75 -18.26
CA GLU A 25 40.93 -0.69 -18.54
C GLU A 25 40.18 -0.95 -19.85
N GLY A 26 39.04 -0.30 -20.04
CA GLY A 26 38.30 -0.43 -21.28
C GLY A 26 36.89 0.13 -21.23
N THR A 27 36.04 -0.37 -22.13
CA THR A 27 34.63 -0.01 -22.20
C THR A 27 33.71 -1.22 -22.09
N LEU A 28 32.51 -0.97 -21.59
CA LEU A 28 31.46 -1.95 -21.37
C LEU A 28 30.13 -1.36 -21.88
N SER A 29 29.36 -2.14 -22.61
CA SER A 29 27.98 -1.80 -22.95
C SER A 29 27.01 -2.87 -22.48
N GLN A 30 25.85 -2.44 -22.01
CA GLN A 30 24.71 -3.28 -21.63
C GLN A 30 23.58 -2.99 -22.60
N THR A 31 22.97 -4.03 -23.16
CA THR A 31 21.69 -3.93 -23.85
C THR A 31 20.63 -4.69 -23.06
N GLN A 32 19.59 -4.00 -22.61
CA GLN A 32 18.45 -4.60 -21.91
C GLN A 32 17.16 -3.99 -22.45
N ASN A 33 16.21 -4.84 -22.86
CA ASN A 33 14.93 -4.40 -23.42
C ASN A 33 15.04 -3.36 -24.57
N GLY A 34 16.12 -3.44 -25.35
CA GLY A 34 16.42 -2.52 -26.48
C GLY A 34 17.11 -1.21 -26.09
N ALA A 35 17.26 -0.89 -24.80
CA ALA A 35 18.03 0.26 -24.33
C ALA A 35 19.52 -0.12 -24.17
N VAL A 36 20.42 0.79 -24.56
CA VAL A 36 21.87 0.57 -24.50
C VAL A 36 22.51 1.53 -23.49
N THR A 37 23.08 0.99 -22.42
CA THR A 37 23.87 1.74 -21.44
C THR A 37 25.36 1.52 -21.70
N ARG A 38 26.17 2.58 -21.65
CA ARG A 38 27.62 2.52 -21.87
C ARG A 38 28.38 2.95 -20.63
N ALA A 39 29.55 2.35 -20.41
CA ALA A 39 30.43 2.70 -19.32
C ALA A 39 31.90 2.50 -19.67
N LYS A 40 32.76 3.23 -18.98
CA LYS A 40 34.21 2.93 -18.89
C LYS A 40 34.48 2.13 -17.63
N ILE A 41 35.48 1.27 -17.67
CA ILE A 41 35.85 0.41 -16.54
C ILE A 41 37.36 0.42 -16.32
N ALA A 42 37.77 0.45 -15.06
CA ALA A 42 39.17 0.34 -14.63
C ALA A 42 39.29 -0.58 -13.41
N TRP A 43 40.25 -1.50 -13.44
CA TRP A 43 40.50 -2.46 -12.37
C TRP A 43 41.97 -2.45 -11.95
N GLN A 44 42.20 -2.31 -10.65
CA GLN A 44 43.51 -2.44 -10.02
C GLN A 44 43.44 -3.52 -8.94
N PRO A 45 44.12 -4.68 -9.12
CA PRO A 45 44.21 -5.66 -8.06
C PRO A 45 44.91 -5.07 -6.82
N PRO A 46 44.54 -5.52 -5.60
CA PRO A 46 43.66 -6.66 -5.33
C PRO A 46 42.15 -6.33 -5.22
N GLU A 47 41.74 -5.07 -5.15
CA GLU A 47 40.38 -4.73 -4.67
C GLU A 47 39.79 -3.40 -5.19
N SER A 48 40.46 -2.71 -6.12
CA SER A 48 40.02 -1.39 -6.58
C SER A 48 39.36 -1.47 -7.94
N LEU A 49 38.09 -1.11 -8.02
CA LEU A 49 37.29 -1.10 -9.25
C LEU A 49 36.68 0.28 -9.45
N GLN A 50 36.67 0.78 -10.68
CA GLN A 50 35.88 1.94 -11.07
C GLN A 50 35.06 1.63 -12.31
N ILE A 51 33.80 2.06 -12.32
CA ILE A 51 32.91 2.02 -13.49
C ILE A 51 32.32 3.42 -13.66
N GLU A 52 32.56 4.05 -14.79
CA GLU A 52 31.98 5.36 -15.14
C GLU A 52 30.88 5.17 -16.18
N VAL A 53 29.63 5.21 -15.75
CA VAL A 53 28.45 5.15 -16.62
C VAL A 53 28.27 6.49 -17.33
N GLU A 54 28.19 6.43 -18.66
CA GLU A 54 27.97 7.60 -19.51
C GLU A 54 26.51 8.05 -19.44
N ALA A 55 26.26 9.36 -19.45
CA ALA A 55 24.90 9.90 -19.53
C ALA A 55 24.31 9.64 -20.92
N ASP A 56 23.06 9.18 -20.96
CA ASP A 56 22.22 9.12 -22.15
C ASP A 56 20.90 9.86 -21.87
N PRO A 57 20.82 11.16 -22.23
CA PRO A 57 19.63 11.98 -22.00
C PRO A 57 18.38 11.52 -22.76
N GLU A 58 18.54 10.83 -23.90
CA GLU A 58 17.42 10.32 -24.70
C GLU A 58 16.88 9.00 -24.13
N GLY A 59 17.77 8.13 -23.64
CA GLY A 59 17.43 6.89 -22.94
C GLY A 59 17.08 7.05 -21.45
N GLY A 60 17.31 8.23 -20.87
CA GLY A 60 17.02 8.53 -19.45
C GLY A 60 18.08 7.98 -18.48
N VAL A 61 19.30 7.72 -18.94
CA VAL A 61 20.42 7.25 -18.11
C VAL A 61 21.23 8.45 -17.61
N ALA A 62 21.33 8.61 -16.29
CA ALA A 62 22.18 9.63 -15.68
C ALA A 62 23.63 9.16 -15.57
N ALA A 63 24.58 10.10 -15.67
CA ALA A 63 25.99 9.82 -15.38
C ALA A 63 26.15 9.36 -13.92
N GLN A 64 26.99 8.33 -13.73
CA GLN A 64 27.23 7.72 -12.43
C GLN A 64 28.62 7.10 -12.39
N THR A 65 29.32 7.23 -11.27
CA THR A 65 30.59 6.54 -11.05
C THR A 65 30.45 5.55 -9.91
N VAL A 66 30.75 4.27 -10.16
CA VAL A 66 30.86 3.24 -9.13
C VAL A 66 32.34 3.10 -8.77
N VAL A 67 32.69 3.17 -7.50
CA VAL A 67 34.05 2.96 -7.00
C VAL A 67 34.01 1.90 -5.91
N ALA A 68 34.73 0.79 -6.10
CA ALA A 68 34.96 -0.22 -5.07
C ALA A 68 36.39 -0.09 -4.57
N ARG A 69 36.60 -0.10 -3.24
CA ARG A 69 37.93 -0.04 -2.61
C ARG A 69 37.84 -0.63 -1.20
N GLY A 70 38.85 -1.39 -0.78
CA GLY A 70 38.83 -2.03 0.53
C GLY A 70 37.66 -3.01 0.62
N ASP A 71 36.80 -2.82 1.62
CA ASP A 71 35.60 -3.65 1.83
C ASP A 71 34.29 -2.89 1.53
N GLU A 72 34.36 -1.78 0.79
CA GLU A 72 33.21 -0.93 0.51
C GLU A 72 33.05 -0.65 -0.99
N THR A 73 31.82 -0.29 -1.38
CA THR A 73 31.49 0.19 -2.73
C THR A 73 30.72 1.51 -2.61
N PHE A 74 31.07 2.46 -3.47
CA PHE A 74 30.51 3.80 -3.50
C PHE A 74 29.86 4.06 -4.86
N LEU A 75 28.59 4.44 -4.86
CA LEU A 75 27.87 4.91 -6.04
C LEU A 75 27.81 6.44 -5.97
N ILE A 76 28.45 7.10 -6.92
CA ILE A 76 28.66 8.53 -6.94
C ILE A 76 27.83 9.11 -8.09
N TRP A 77 26.98 10.08 -7.80
CA TRP A 77 26.29 10.88 -8.81
C TRP A 77 26.97 12.25 -8.91
N PRO A 78 27.77 12.51 -9.95
CA PRO A 78 28.55 13.74 -10.05
C PRO A 78 27.68 15.00 -10.03
N ALA A 79 26.53 14.97 -10.71
CA ALA A 79 25.63 16.11 -10.82
C ALA A 79 25.03 16.56 -9.48
N THR A 80 24.77 15.61 -8.57
CA THR A 80 24.13 15.89 -7.26
C THR A 80 25.12 15.85 -6.10
N ARG A 81 26.39 15.51 -6.38
CA ARG A 81 27.42 15.21 -5.36
C ARG A 81 26.92 14.24 -4.29
N ARG A 82 26.09 13.28 -4.71
CA ARG A 82 25.54 12.23 -3.84
C ARG A 82 26.44 11.02 -3.87
N VAL A 83 26.74 10.45 -2.71
CA VAL A 83 27.51 9.21 -2.58
C VAL A 83 26.69 8.19 -1.79
N GLN A 84 26.38 7.05 -2.37
CA GLN A 84 25.82 5.91 -1.65
C GLN A 84 26.93 4.91 -1.32
N ARG A 85 26.98 4.47 -0.07
CA ARG A 85 27.95 3.52 0.46
C ARG A 85 27.30 2.17 0.70
N TYR A 86 27.91 1.13 0.15
CA TYR A 86 27.61 -0.27 0.41
C TYR A 86 28.71 -0.84 1.30
N PRO A 87 28.35 -1.57 2.38
CA PRO A 87 29.30 -2.16 3.33
C PRO A 87 29.91 -3.47 2.78
N PHE A 88 30.11 -3.53 1.47
CA PHE A 88 30.78 -4.63 0.79
C PHE A 88 31.48 -4.10 -0.46
N ASN A 89 32.57 -4.74 -0.83
CA ASN A 89 33.25 -4.48 -2.09
C ASN A 89 32.61 -5.32 -3.19
N ILE A 90 32.03 -4.67 -4.21
CA ILE A 90 31.32 -5.32 -5.31
C ILE A 90 32.22 -6.24 -6.14
N ALA A 91 33.54 -6.00 -6.18
CA ALA A 91 34.51 -6.89 -6.83
C ALA A 91 34.75 -8.18 -6.00
N LYS A 92 34.66 -8.11 -4.67
CA LYS A 92 34.76 -9.29 -3.77
C LYS A 92 33.43 -10.01 -3.62
N ALA A 93 32.33 -9.25 -3.57
CA ALA A 93 30.95 -9.71 -3.44
C ALA A 93 30.21 -9.66 -4.78
N TRP A 94 30.89 -10.12 -5.83
CA TRP A 94 30.49 -9.98 -7.24
C TRP A 94 29.13 -10.64 -7.56
N TRP A 95 28.63 -11.52 -6.67
CA TRP A 95 27.28 -12.07 -6.72
C TRP A 95 26.17 -11.02 -6.45
N ARG A 96 26.48 -9.85 -5.89
CA ARG A 96 25.49 -8.83 -5.50
C ARG A 96 25.26 -7.79 -6.62
N GLY A 97 24.55 -8.13 -7.70
CA GLY A 97 24.13 -7.14 -8.72
C GLY A 97 24.08 -7.69 -10.15
N ASN A 98 23.21 -7.13 -10.99
CA ASN A 98 22.96 -7.59 -12.36
C ASN A 98 22.94 -6.49 -13.44
N ASN A 99 23.12 -5.21 -13.09
CA ASN A 99 23.13 -4.10 -14.06
C ASN A 99 24.34 -3.17 -13.87
N LEU A 100 24.71 -2.41 -14.91
CA LEU A 100 25.87 -1.52 -14.89
C LEU A 100 25.85 -0.47 -13.76
N GLN A 101 24.68 0.10 -13.47
CA GLN A 101 24.50 1.19 -12.50
C GLN A 101 24.66 0.76 -11.04
N SER A 102 24.52 -0.54 -10.76
CA SER A 102 24.79 -1.14 -9.45
C SER A 102 26.22 -1.70 -9.33
N GLY A 103 27.06 -1.46 -10.34
CA GLY A 103 28.38 -2.08 -10.46
C GLY A 103 28.36 -3.51 -11.01
N GLY A 104 27.20 -3.97 -11.46
CA GLY A 104 27.05 -5.27 -12.11
C GLY A 104 27.70 -5.35 -13.50
N PRO A 105 27.68 -6.56 -14.06
CA PRO A 105 28.53 -7.19 -15.08
C PRO A 105 30.04 -6.92 -15.14
N ALA A 106 30.55 -5.84 -14.57
CA ALA A 106 31.96 -5.72 -14.22
C ALA A 106 32.41 -6.88 -13.30
N ASN A 107 31.48 -7.40 -12.51
CA ASN A 107 31.65 -8.51 -11.58
C ASN A 107 31.98 -9.87 -12.23
N PHE A 108 31.53 -10.10 -13.47
CA PHE A 108 31.83 -11.35 -14.19
C PHE A 108 33.30 -11.47 -14.59
N LEU A 109 34.03 -10.36 -14.54
CA LEU A 109 35.49 -10.35 -14.62
C LEU A 109 36.07 -11.32 -13.58
N PHE A 110 35.49 -11.40 -12.38
CA PHE A 110 36.01 -12.20 -11.27
C PHE A 110 35.45 -13.63 -11.20
N ALA A 111 34.74 -14.13 -12.23
CA ALA A 111 34.10 -15.46 -12.22
C ALA A 111 35.08 -16.63 -12.05
N ALA A 112 36.38 -16.40 -12.29
CA ALA A 112 37.46 -17.38 -12.07
C ALA A 112 38.04 -17.37 -10.64
N THR A 113 37.62 -16.43 -9.77
CA THR A 113 38.10 -16.31 -8.39
C THR A 113 37.09 -16.98 -7.43
N PRO A 114 37.44 -18.10 -6.77
CA PRO A 114 36.54 -18.75 -5.83
C PRO A 114 36.42 -17.90 -4.55
N PHE A 115 35.25 -17.30 -4.34
CA PHE A 115 34.87 -16.73 -3.05
C PHE A 115 33.85 -17.67 -2.38
N GLN A 116 34.16 -18.15 -1.18
CA GLN A 116 33.19 -18.92 -0.38
C GLN A 116 32.16 -17.95 0.21
N ILE A 117 30.90 -18.06 -0.22
CA ILE A 117 29.79 -17.37 0.42
C ILE A 117 29.44 -18.18 1.68
N ALA A 118 29.46 -17.52 2.85
CA ALA A 118 29.07 -18.20 4.08
C ALA A 118 27.59 -18.62 3.98
N PRO A 119 27.20 -19.86 4.30
CA PRO A 119 25.82 -20.35 4.08
C PRO A 119 24.73 -19.59 4.84
N ASP A 120 25.13 -18.83 5.85
CA ASP A 120 24.37 -18.01 6.77
C ASP A 120 24.38 -16.51 6.43
N GLU A 121 25.24 -16.06 5.51
CA GLU A 121 25.33 -14.65 5.11
C GLU A 121 24.00 -14.17 4.50
N GLY A 122 23.46 -13.07 5.02
CA GLY A 122 22.22 -12.48 4.53
C GLY A 122 20.94 -13.20 4.97
N ARG A 123 21.00 -14.12 5.94
CA ARG A 123 19.80 -14.63 6.62
C ARG A 123 19.28 -13.61 7.64
N PHE A 124 17.98 -13.35 7.63
CA PHE A 124 17.31 -12.50 8.60
C PHE A 124 15.88 -12.99 8.83
N LEU A 125 15.27 -12.58 9.94
CA LEU A 125 13.83 -12.76 10.14
C LEU A 125 13.10 -11.63 9.42
N ARG A 126 12.34 -11.96 8.38
CA ARG A 126 11.48 -11.00 7.70
C ARG A 126 10.14 -10.95 8.41
N ARG A 127 9.68 -9.76 8.76
CA ARG A 127 8.30 -9.54 9.22
C ARG A 127 7.36 -9.74 8.03
N ASP A 128 6.55 -10.80 8.07
CA ASP A 128 5.57 -11.07 7.01
C ASP A 128 4.20 -10.49 7.38
N GLU A 129 3.81 -10.62 8.65
CA GLU A 129 2.51 -10.16 9.14
C GLU A 129 2.63 -9.69 10.60
N VAL A 130 1.76 -8.78 10.98
CA VAL A 130 1.59 -8.33 12.36
C VAL A 130 0.15 -8.54 12.77
N LEU A 131 -0.04 -9.26 13.87
CA LEU A 131 -1.31 -9.25 14.59
C LEU A 131 -1.25 -8.13 15.63
N PHE A 132 -1.97 -7.06 15.34
CA PHE A 132 -2.22 -5.97 16.29
C PHE A 132 -3.71 -5.88 16.58
N GLY A 133 -4.08 -5.79 17.84
CA GLY A 133 -5.49 -5.70 18.22
C GLY A 133 -5.71 -5.08 19.59
N GLY A 134 -6.92 -4.55 19.80
CA GLY A 134 -7.31 -3.86 21.02
C GLY A 134 -6.83 -2.41 21.11
N GLY A 135 -7.48 -1.60 21.97
CA GLY A 135 -7.14 -0.20 22.22
C GLY A 135 -6.77 0.06 23.69
N GLY A 136 -5.82 0.98 23.92
CA GLY A 136 -5.42 1.41 25.26
C GLY A 136 -4.80 0.28 26.09
N ARG A 137 -5.46 -0.12 27.18
CA ARG A 137 -4.97 -1.19 28.08
C ARG A 137 -5.13 -2.61 27.52
N ASN A 138 -5.84 -2.75 26.40
CA ASN A 138 -6.14 -4.02 25.75
C ASN A 138 -5.32 -4.26 24.49
N SER A 139 -4.38 -3.36 24.18
CA SER A 139 -3.56 -3.45 22.96
C SER A 139 -2.55 -4.59 23.08
N TYR A 140 -2.47 -5.43 22.06
CA TYR A 140 -1.45 -6.46 21.93
C TYR A 140 -0.76 -6.37 20.57
N TYR A 141 0.45 -6.91 20.51
CA TYR A 141 1.27 -6.98 19.31
C TYR A 141 1.94 -8.33 19.24
N ALA A 142 1.82 -9.00 18.11
CA ALA A 142 2.57 -10.20 17.79
C ALA A 142 2.98 -10.15 16.31
N ALA A 143 4.20 -10.54 16.02
CA ALA A 143 4.68 -10.62 14.65
C ALA A 143 4.83 -12.07 14.23
N LEU A 144 4.35 -12.35 13.02
CA LEU A 144 4.72 -13.55 12.30
C LEU A 144 5.95 -13.23 11.45
N LYS A 145 6.99 -14.05 11.61
CA LYS A 145 8.23 -13.91 10.89
C LYS A 145 8.66 -15.21 10.26
N THR A 146 9.16 -15.13 9.03
CA THR A 146 9.84 -16.24 8.38
C THR A 146 11.32 -15.95 8.22
N PRO A 147 12.18 -16.98 8.33
CA PRO A 147 13.55 -16.86 7.89
C PRO A 147 13.59 -16.52 6.40
N ALA A 148 14.20 -15.40 6.06
CA ALA A 148 14.42 -14.97 4.69
C ALA A 148 15.91 -14.88 4.40
N ARG A 149 16.27 -15.03 3.13
CA ARG A 149 17.60 -14.71 2.62
C ARG A 149 17.54 -13.47 1.76
N ARG A 150 18.55 -12.63 1.90
CA ARG A 150 18.76 -11.48 1.03
C ARG A 150 19.15 -11.87 -0.40
N PHE A 151 19.69 -13.08 -0.58
CA PHE A 151 20.16 -13.62 -1.84
C PHE A 151 19.73 -15.08 -2.01
N ALA A 152 19.80 -15.60 -3.23
CA ALA A 152 19.51 -16.99 -3.54
C ALA A 152 20.30 -17.96 -2.63
N ALA A 153 19.68 -19.01 -2.10
CA ALA A 153 20.36 -19.96 -1.22
C ALA A 153 21.54 -20.69 -1.88
N GLN A 154 21.52 -20.81 -3.20
CA GLN A 154 22.52 -21.57 -3.95
C GLN A 154 22.98 -20.74 -5.16
N VAL A 155 24.26 -20.37 -5.17
CA VAL A 155 24.89 -19.73 -6.32
C VAL A 155 25.99 -20.67 -6.80
N ALA A 156 25.83 -21.22 -8.01
CA ALA A 156 26.84 -22.04 -8.67
C ALA A 156 27.59 -21.19 -9.69
N VAL A 157 28.92 -21.28 -9.68
CA VAL A 157 29.81 -20.38 -10.43
C VAL A 157 30.87 -21.19 -11.15
N SER A 158 31.13 -20.83 -12.40
CA SER A 158 32.28 -21.25 -13.19
C SER A 158 32.82 -20.06 -14.00
N PRO A 159 34.04 -20.13 -14.57
CA PRO A 159 34.57 -19.06 -15.41
C PRO A 159 33.68 -18.67 -16.61
N ALA A 160 32.84 -19.58 -17.08
CA ALA A 160 31.97 -19.37 -18.24
C ALA A 160 30.47 -19.26 -17.88
N SER A 161 30.09 -19.44 -16.62
CA SER A 161 28.68 -19.40 -16.23
C SER A 161 28.41 -19.10 -14.76
N ARG A 162 27.24 -18.52 -14.49
CA ARG A 162 26.67 -18.33 -13.16
C ARG A 162 25.24 -18.85 -13.17
N ILE A 163 24.88 -19.66 -12.20
CA ILE A 163 23.52 -20.18 -12.04
C ILE A 163 23.08 -19.89 -10.61
N GLU A 164 22.06 -19.06 -10.47
CA GLU A 164 21.42 -18.78 -9.19
C GLU A 164 20.19 -19.63 -9.03
N LYS A 165 20.08 -20.28 -7.88
CA LYS A 165 18.95 -21.12 -7.52
C LYS A 165 18.35 -20.69 -6.19
N ASN A 166 17.04 -20.65 -6.14
CA ASN A 166 16.32 -20.40 -4.89
C ASN A 166 16.47 -21.60 -3.91
N ASP A 167 15.87 -21.48 -2.74
CA ASP A 167 15.91 -22.50 -1.67
C ASP A 167 15.34 -23.86 -2.09
N ALA A 168 14.49 -23.88 -3.13
CA ALA A 168 13.95 -25.10 -3.74
C ALA A 168 14.84 -25.69 -4.86
N GLY A 169 16.01 -25.10 -5.12
CA GLY A 169 16.94 -25.56 -6.16
C GLY A 169 16.55 -25.16 -7.60
N LYS A 170 15.51 -24.33 -7.78
CA LYS A 170 15.05 -23.84 -9.08
C LYS A 170 15.91 -22.66 -9.55
N VAL A 171 16.35 -22.68 -10.81
CA VAL A 171 17.14 -21.61 -11.41
C VAL A 171 16.29 -20.34 -11.53
N ILE A 172 16.77 -19.24 -10.97
CA ILE A 172 16.12 -17.92 -11.01
C ILE A 172 16.89 -16.91 -11.89
N ALA A 173 18.19 -17.13 -12.06
CA ALA A 173 19.02 -16.40 -13.00
C ALA A 173 20.15 -17.30 -13.53
N GLU A 174 20.46 -17.14 -14.81
CA GLU A 174 21.59 -17.79 -15.47
C GLU A 174 22.37 -16.73 -16.25
N ALA A 175 23.69 -16.68 -16.07
CA ALA A 175 24.58 -15.90 -16.91
C ALA A 175 25.54 -16.84 -17.64
N LYS A 176 25.75 -16.59 -18.94
CA LYS A 176 26.74 -17.24 -19.80
C LYS A 176 27.78 -16.21 -20.20
N ILE A 177 29.05 -16.53 -20.00
CA ILE A 177 30.17 -15.60 -20.19
C ILE A 177 31.12 -16.17 -21.24
N THR A 178 31.48 -15.36 -22.21
CA THR A 178 32.50 -15.69 -23.21
C THR A 178 33.78 -14.94 -22.87
N LEU A 179 34.88 -15.66 -22.68
CA LEU A 179 36.20 -15.13 -22.38
C LEU A 179 37.10 -15.14 -23.64
N ASP A 180 38.02 -14.19 -23.72
CA ASP A 180 39.07 -14.14 -24.74
C ASP A 180 40.28 -15.02 -24.39
N ALA A 181 41.32 -14.99 -25.24
CA ALA A 181 42.54 -15.78 -25.06
C ALA A 181 43.38 -15.36 -23.83
N GLN A 182 43.12 -14.17 -23.28
CA GLN A 182 43.74 -13.60 -22.10
C GLN A 182 42.87 -13.81 -20.84
N ASN A 183 41.79 -14.58 -20.94
CA ASN A 183 40.76 -14.80 -19.91
C ASN A 183 39.99 -13.53 -19.50
N LEU A 184 39.97 -12.49 -20.35
CA LEU A 184 39.10 -11.34 -20.17
C LEU A 184 37.74 -11.59 -20.82
N PRO A 185 36.62 -11.21 -20.19
CA PRO A 185 35.30 -11.26 -20.80
C PRO A 185 35.25 -10.46 -22.10
N GLN A 186 34.64 -11.05 -23.12
CA GLN A 186 34.30 -10.41 -24.39
C GLN A 186 32.80 -10.15 -24.50
N SER A 187 31.98 -11.08 -24.01
CA SER A 187 30.53 -10.92 -23.93
C SER A 187 29.93 -11.69 -22.76
N ALA A 188 28.77 -11.24 -22.27
CA ALA A 188 27.96 -12.00 -21.33
C ALA A 188 26.47 -11.92 -21.70
N GLU A 189 25.76 -13.02 -21.53
CA GLU A 189 24.31 -13.08 -21.69
C GLU A 189 23.69 -13.51 -20.36
N ILE A 190 22.80 -12.69 -19.83
CA ILE A 190 22.08 -12.95 -18.58
C ILE A 190 20.61 -13.17 -18.90
N MET A 191 20.10 -14.30 -18.44
CA MET A 191 18.68 -14.63 -18.38
C MET A 191 18.25 -14.55 -16.92
N ALA A 192 17.53 -13.51 -16.54
CA ALA A 192 17.04 -13.35 -15.17
C ALA A 192 15.58 -12.87 -15.22
N GLY A 193 14.69 -13.56 -14.51
CA GLY A 193 13.27 -13.18 -14.48
C GLY A 193 12.62 -13.09 -15.88
N GLY A 194 13.04 -13.92 -16.84
CA GLY A 194 12.53 -13.91 -18.22
C GLY A 194 13.08 -12.79 -19.10
N GLU A 195 13.86 -11.85 -18.55
CA GLU A 195 14.53 -10.82 -19.31
C GLU A 195 15.93 -11.28 -19.75
N LYS A 196 16.26 -10.94 -21.00
CA LYS A 196 17.61 -11.13 -21.56
C LYS A 196 18.36 -9.80 -21.50
N SER A 197 19.48 -9.80 -20.80
CA SER A 197 20.45 -8.70 -20.84
C SER A 197 21.74 -9.18 -21.49
N THR A 198 22.24 -8.43 -22.47
CA THR A 198 23.50 -8.75 -23.16
C THR A 198 24.55 -7.70 -22.87
N TYR A 199 25.77 -8.13 -22.63
CA TYR A 199 26.92 -7.29 -22.33
C TYR A 199 28.00 -7.51 -23.36
N ALA A 200 28.60 -6.41 -23.82
CA ALA A 200 29.76 -6.44 -24.68
C ALA A 200 30.92 -5.69 -24.01
N TYR A 201 32.10 -6.33 -24.00
CA TYR A 201 33.29 -5.85 -23.32
C TYR A 201 34.38 -5.58 -24.35
N ASN A 202 35.08 -4.46 -24.19
CA ASN A 202 36.29 -4.14 -24.93
C ASN A 202 37.37 -3.73 -23.94
N LEU A 203 38.16 -4.71 -23.48
CA LEU A 203 39.09 -4.57 -22.36
C LEU A 203 40.54 -4.73 -22.84
N GLN A 204 41.45 -3.99 -22.22
CA GLN A 204 42.88 -4.04 -22.51
C GLN A 204 43.68 -4.22 -21.21
N PRO A 205 44.63 -5.17 -21.15
CA PRO A 205 45.54 -5.30 -20.01
C PRO A 205 46.38 -4.05 -19.81
N ARG A 206 46.65 -3.72 -18.56
CA ARG A 206 47.48 -2.57 -18.16
C ARG A 206 48.61 -3.02 -17.24
N THR A 207 49.81 -2.51 -17.49
CA THR A 207 51.01 -2.83 -16.70
C THR A 207 51.38 -1.74 -15.70
N ALA A 208 51.03 -0.48 -15.98
CA ALA A 208 51.25 0.65 -15.09
C ALA A 208 50.10 0.80 -14.07
N ALA A 209 50.43 1.03 -12.80
CA ALA A 209 49.44 1.27 -11.75
C ALA A 209 48.58 2.52 -12.07
N PHE A 210 47.31 2.47 -11.67
CA PHE A 210 46.42 3.63 -11.77
C PHE A 210 46.76 4.68 -10.71
N PRO A 211 46.54 5.98 -11.00
CA PRO A 211 46.72 7.04 -10.00
C PRO A 211 45.71 6.86 -8.86
N ALA A 212 46.13 7.12 -7.61
CA ALA A 212 45.28 6.94 -6.43
C ALA A 212 44.00 7.79 -6.44
N SER A 213 44.01 8.93 -7.14
CA SER A 213 42.85 9.80 -7.34
C SER A 213 41.73 9.17 -8.17
N MET A 214 42.05 8.17 -8.99
CA MET A 214 41.05 7.46 -9.81
C MET A 214 40.00 6.77 -8.92
N PHE A 215 40.45 6.10 -7.85
CA PHE A 215 39.56 5.39 -6.91
C PHE A 215 39.21 6.22 -5.67
N ALA A 216 39.30 7.55 -5.75
CA ALA A 216 38.97 8.44 -4.64
C ALA A 216 37.46 8.72 -4.57
N VAL A 217 36.93 8.80 -3.35
CA VAL A 217 35.55 9.22 -3.10
C VAL A 217 35.54 10.71 -2.73
N PRO A 218 34.65 11.53 -3.33
CA PRO A 218 34.54 12.95 -3.00
C PRO A 218 34.36 13.19 -1.49
N THR A 219 35.11 14.13 -0.94
CA THR A 219 35.07 14.48 0.51
C THR A 219 34.04 15.55 0.84
N ASP A 220 33.64 16.34 -0.15
CA ASP A 220 32.61 17.39 -0.08
C ASP A 220 31.17 16.85 -0.23
N ALA A 221 31.02 15.57 -0.53
CA ALA A 221 29.73 14.88 -0.63
C ALA A 221 29.23 14.34 0.71
N ILE A 222 27.93 14.04 0.80
CA ILE A 222 27.34 13.26 1.90
C ILE A 222 27.42 11.77 1.56
N ARG A 223 27.99 10.96 2.46
CA ARG A 223 28.02 9.50 2.35
C ARG A 223 26.77 8.90 2.96
N GLN A 224 25.91 8.36 2.10
CA GLN A 224 24.63 7.77 2.46
C GLN A 224 24.79 6.26 2.62
N ASP A 225 24.46 5.71 3.78
CA ASP A 225 24.47 4.27 3.98
C ASP A 225 23.26 3.63 3.31
N ILE A 226 23.49 2.71 2.37
CA ILE A 226 22.40 1.89 1.83
C ILE A 226 21.84 0.93 2.89
N GLU A 227 22.68 0.63 3.87
CA GLU A 227 22.50 -0.39 4.88
C GLU A 227 22.54 0.30 6.24
N LEU A 228 21.42 0.97 6.57
CA LEU A 228 21.30 1.76 7.79
C LEU A 228 21.48 0.88 9.05
N SER A 229 22.13 1.48 10.04
CA SER A 229 22.26 0.97 11.40
C SER A 229 21.18 1.57 12.32
N ALA A 230 21.15 1.15 13.59
CA ALA A 230 20.27 1.76 14.58
C ALA A 230 20.53 3.28 14.71
N PRO A 231 19.50 4.13 14.90
CA PRO A 231 19.68 5.57 15.06
C PRO A 231 20.74 5.98 16.09
N SER A 232 20.83 5.31 17.23
CA SER A 232 21.81 5.60 18.28
C SER A 232 23.26 5.27 17.91
N SER A 233 23.49 4.42 16.92
CA SER A 233 24.84 4.06 16.45
C SER A 233 25.54 5.20 15.71
N TYR A 234 24.76 6.14 15.16
CA TYR A 234 25.27 7.32 14.47
C TYR A 234 25.53 8.43 15.48
N ARG A 235 26.82 8.76 15.69
CA ARG A 235 27.25 9.88 16.52
C ARG A 235 26.88 11.19 15.83
N ALA A 236 26.45 12.20 16.59
CA ALA A 236 25.95 13.46 16.02
C ALA A 236 27.08 14.49 15.79
N ASP A 237 28.26 14.02 15.39
CA ASP A 237 29.50 14.80 15.32
C ASP A 237 29.88 15.26 13.90
N ASP A 238 29.40 14.58 12.86
CA ASP A 238 29.62 14.98 11.47
C ASP A 238 28.36 14.96 10.60
N ALA A 239 28.47 15.55 9.39
CA ALA A 239 27.35 15.68 8.46
C ALA A 239 26.84 14.33 7.91
N ASP A 240 27.73 13.35 7.74
CA ASP A 240 27.36 12.03 7.20
C ASP A 240 26.59 11.24 8.26
N ALA A 241 27.05 11.28 9.51
CA ALA A 241 26.41 10.63 10.64
C ALA A 241 25.08 11.29 11.01
N LEU A 242 24.98 12.64 10.97
CA LEU A 242 23.69 13.33 11.09
C LEU A 242 22.72 12.93 9.98
N PHE A 243 23.20 12.85 8.73
CA PHE A 243 22.36 12.45 7.60
C PHE A 243 21.84 11.03 7.75
N ASN A 244 22.72 10.07 8.05
CA ASN A 244 22.36 8.66 8.19
C ASN A 244 21.52 8.41 9.45
N ARG A 245 21.73 9.17 10.54
CA ARG A 245 20.82 9.15 11.70
C ARG A 245 19.43 9.64 11.33
N GLY A 246 19.32 10.72 10.55
CA GLY A 246 18.04 11.20 10.03
C GLY A 246 17.35 10.16 9.16
N ALA A 247 18.09 9.52 8.25
CA ALA A 247 17.59 8.44 7.42
C ALA A 247 17.13 7.23 8.25
N ALA A 248 17.90 6.83 9.27
CA ALA A 248 17.51 5.77 10.19
C ALA A 248 16.26 6.13 11.00
N LEU A 249 16.11 7.37 11.48
CA LEU A 249 14.91 7.79 12.20
C LEU A 249 13.66 7.81 11.32
N ALA A 250 13.79 8.29 10.07
CA ALA A 250 12.69 8.27 9.10
C ALA A 250 12.31 6.83 8.72
N ALA A 251 13.29 5.95 8.47
CA ALA A 251 13.04 4.59 8.02
C ALA A 251 12.66 3.61 9.15
N ALA A 252 13.28 3.71 10.33
CA ALA A 252 13.10 2.76 11.43
C ALA A 252 11.96 3.13 12.38
N GLY A 253 11.73 4.43 12.60
CA GLY A 253 10.85 4.94 13.64
C GLY A 253 9.81 5.95 13.17
N GLU A 254 9.72 6.19 11.86
CA GLU A 254 8.90 7.22 11.20
C GLU A 254 8.96 8.58 11.94
N ASP A 255 10.11 8.90 12.54
CA ASP A 255 10.32 10.13 13.30
C ASP A 255 10.72 11.26 12.36
N PHE A 256 9.81 11.58 11.43
CA PHE A 256 10.05 12.58 10.41
C PHE A 256 10.41 13.96 10.98
N PRO A 257 9.80 14.45 12.08
CA PRO A 257 10.22 15.72 12.68
C PRO A 257 11.70 15.71 13.11
N ALA A 258 12.16 14.65 13.76
CA ALA A 258 13.57 14.53 14.16
C ALA A 258 14.50 14.32 12.97
N ALA A 259 14.09 13.51 11.98
CA ALA A 259 14.86 13.29 10.75
C ALA A 259 15.10 14.58 9.97
N LEU A 260 14.04 15.39 9.78
CA LEU A 260 14.12 16.68 9.11
C LEU A 260 15.09 17.63 9.83
N ALA A 261 15.04 17.70 11.16
CA ALA A 261 15.95 18.54 11.95
C ALA A 261 17.42 18.11 11.78
N LEU A 262 17.70 16.80 11.72
CA LEU A 262 19.05 16.28 11.51
C LEU A 262 19.56 16.54 10.08
N TRP A 263 18.71 16.43 9.07
CA TRP A 263 19.09 16.79 7.70
C TRP A 263 19.28 18.29 7.53
N GLU A 264 18.48 19.13 8.20
CA GLU A 264 18.70 20.58 8.25
C GLU A 264 20.06 20.91 8.89
N ALA A 265 20.47 20.17 9.93
CA ALA A 265 21.80 20.29 10.53
C ALA A 265 22.91 19.80 9.59
N ALA A 266 22.72 18.66 8.92
CA ALA A 266 23.68 18.14 7.93
C ALA A 266 23.87 19.10 6.75
N ALA A 267 22.78 19.70 6.25
CA ALA A 267 22.81 20.71 5.19
C ALA A 267 23.65 21.94 5.57
N LYS A 268 23.60 22.36 6.85
CA LYS A 268 24.42 23.47 7.35
C LYS A 268 25.91 23.13 7.40
N LEU A 269 26.25 21.87 7.69
CA LEU A 269 27.65 21.41 7.75
C LEU A 269 28.27 21.16 6.37
N LYS A 270 27.47 20.70 5.39
CA LYS A 270 27.89 20.48 4.00
C LYS A 270 26.91 21.18 3.03
N PRO A 271 26.99 22.52 2.87
CA PRO A 271 26.04 23.31 2.06
C PRO A 271 26.10 23.04 0.56
N ASP A 272 27.17 22.41 0.07
CA ASP A 272 27.36 22.05 -1.34
C ASP A 272 26.71 20.70 -1.69
N ALA A 273 26.36 19.89 -0.69
CA ALA A 273 25.75 18.58 -0.92
C ALA A 273 24.24 18.75 -1.10
N SER A 274 23.71 18.33 -2.26
CA SER A 274 22.26 18.36 -2.51
C SER A 274 21.47 17.33 -1.71
N ALA A 275 22.14 16.26 -1.26
CA ALA A 275 21.53 15.12 -0.58
C ALA A 275 20.62 15.47 0.62
N PRO A 276 21.04 16.32 1.59
CA PRO A 276 20.19 16.69 2.72
C PRO A 276 18.95 17.48 2.29
N LEU A 277 19.09 18.45 1.37
CA LEU A 277 17.97 19.24 0.86
C LEU A 277 17.01 18.38 0.03
N LEU A 278 17.52 17.41 -0.74
CA LEU A 278 16.70 16.42 -1.44
C LEU A 278 15.91 15.55 -0.46
N ALA A 279 16.55 15.03 0.59
CA ALA A 279 15.88 14.24 1.63
C ALA A 279 14.80 15.06 2.37
N ILE A 280 15.09 16.32 2.69
CA ILE A 280 14.12 17.25 3.27
C ILE A 280 12.95 17.47 2.31
N PHE A 281 13.22 17.75 1.03
CA PHE A 281 12.18 17.99 0.03
C PHE A 281 11.26 16.78 -0.13
N GLU A 282 11.85 15.60 -0.33
CA GLU A 282 11.10 14.35 -0.56
C GLU A 282 10.27 13.98 0.66
N THR A 283 10.90 13.96 1.84
CA THR A 283 10.21 13.63 3.09
C THR A 283 9.14 14.66 3.45
N ALA A 284 9.42 15.97 3.28
CA ALA A 284 8.44 17.02 3.55
C ALA A 284 7.24 16.92 2.62
N LEU A 285 7.41 16.52 1.35
CA LEU A 285 6.29 16.21 0.48
C LEU A 285 5.51 14.98 0.97
N ASP A 286 6.20 13.91 1.35
CA ASP A 286 5.57 12.66 1.79
C ASP A 286 4.73 12.85 3.07
N ILE A 287 5.23 13.65 4.02
CA ILE A 287 4.48 14.01 5.25
C ILE A 287 3.61 15.26 5.10
N ARG A 288 3.51 15.80 3.87
CA ARG A 288 2.62 16.92 3.50
C ARG A 288 2.98 18.28 4.14
N ASP A 289 4.22 18.48 4.57
CA ASP A 289 4.78 19.78 4.97
C ASP A 289 5.23 20.61 3.75
N LEU A 290 4.24 21.10 3.00
CA LEU A 290 4.46 21.86 1.76
C LEU A 290 5.30 23.15 1.94
N PRO A 291 5.21 23.90 3.06
CA PRO A 291 6.10 25.02 3.31
C PRO A 291 7.58 24.61 3.44
N ARG A 292 7.87 23.52 4.18
CA ARG A 292 9.24 23.03 4.30
C ARG A 292 9.77 22.48 2.98
N ALA A 293 8.94 21.76 2.22
CA ALA A 293 9.30 21.30 0.88
C ALA A 293 9.68 22.48 -0.05
N ALA A 294 8.92 23.59 -0.02
CA ALA A 294 9.24 24.76 -0.83
C ALA A 294 10.60 25.39 -0.50
N ARG A 295 10.90 25.55 0.80
CA ARG A 295 12.21 26.08 1.23
C ARG A 295 13.37 25.19 0.79
N ALA A 296 13.20 23.87 0.88
CA ALA A 296 14.21 22.92 0.43
C ALA A 296 14.41 23.00 -1.10
N LEU A 297 13.33 23.13 -1.87
CA LEU A 297 13.38 23.27 -3.32
C LEU A 297 14.02 24.60 -3.77
N GLU A 298 13.79 25.68 -3.04
CA GLU A 298 14.46 26.98 -3.27
C GLU A 298 15.97 26.86 -3.08
N GLY A 299 16.42 26.20 -2.01
CA GLY A 299 17.83 25.91 -1.78
C GLY A 299 18.49 25.03 -2.86
N LEU A 300 17.69 24.19 -3.54
CA LEU A 300 18.13 23.38 -4.69
C LEU A 300 18.12 24.15 -6.02
N GLN A 301 17.55 25.36 -6.07
CA GLN A 301 17.52 26.21 -7.27
C GLN A 301 18.73 27.12 -7.34
N THR A 302 19.02 27.82 -6.24
CA THR A 302 20.00 28.90 -6.17
C THR A 302 20.92 28.66 -4.98
N GLY A 303 22.09 28.05 -5.22
CA GLY A 303 23.03 27.72 -4.14
C GLY A 303 24.13 26.77 -4.58
N ALA A 304 25.06 26.45 -3.67
CA ALA A 304 26.15 25.51 -3.92
C ALA A 304 25.67 24.05 -4.06
N ALA A 305 24.48 23.73 -3.52
CA ALA A 305 23.78 22.46 -3.66
C ALA A 305 22.80 22.42 -4.86
N ALA A 306 22.88 23.38 -5.78
CA ALA A 306 21.94 23.47 -6.91
C ALA A 306 21.96 22.20 -7.79
N ILE A 307 20.76 21.75 -8.19
CA ILE A 307 20.57 20.63 -9.10
C ILE A 307 20.31 21.13 -10.52
N SER A 308 20.27 20.21 -11.50
CA SER A 308 20.02 20.59 -12.89
C SER A 308 18.64 21.25 -13.06
N PRO A 309 18.47 22.21 -14.01
CA PRO A 309 17.17 22.84 -14.27
C PRO A 309 16.05 21.83 -14.57
N ALA A 310 16.38 20.71 -15.22
CA ALA A 310 15.44 19.62 -15.49
C ALA A 310 14.95 18.92 -14.21
N GLU A 311 15.87 18.53 -13.34
CA GLU A 311 15.55 17.88 -12.06
C GLU A 311 14.81 18.83 -11.11
N TRP A 312 15.19 20.11 -11.13
CA TRP A 312 14.49 21.15 -10.40
C TRP A 312 13.07 21.32 -10.91
N GLY A 313 12.87 21.46 -12.23
CA GLY A 313 11.55 21.63 -12.84
C GLY A 313 10.61 20.45 -12.56
N ALA A 314 11.11 19.22 -12.60
CA ALA A 314 10.34 18.02 -12.23
C ALA A 314 9.89 18.06 -10.75
N ARG A 315 10.75 18.52 -9.82
CA ARG A 315 10.40 18.67 -8.40
C ARG A 315 9.48 19.85 -8.13
N ALA A 316 9.68 20.98 -8.82
CA ALA A 316 8.78 22.12 -8.79
C ALA A 316 7.37 21.73 -9.25
N ALA A 317 7.26 20.90 -10.30
CA ALA A 317 5.98 20.36 -10.73
C ALA A 317 5.32 19.48 -9.65
N ARG A 318 6.06 18.61 -8.96
CA ARG A 318 5.53 17.79 -7.86
C ARG A 318 5.00 18.65 -6.70
N LEU A 319 5.74 19.67 -6.29
CA LEU A 319 5.31 20.60 -5.24
C LEU A 319 4.06 21.39 -5.65
N ALA A 320 4.03 21.89 -6.89
CA ALA A 320 2.86 22.60 -7.43
C ALA A 320 1.63 21.68 -7.48
N LEU A 321 1.78 20.42 -7.88
CA LEU A 321 0.69 19.43 -7.83
C LEU A 321 0.20 19.16 -6.41
N ALA A 322 1.10 19.02 -5.44
CA ALA A 322 0.73 18.86 -4.03
C ALA A 322 -0.05 20.07 -3.47
N ARG A 323 0.19 21.26 -4.04
CA ARG A 323 -0.55 22.50 -3.76
C ARG A 323 -1.81 22.69 -4.60
N ARG A 324 -2.14 21.73 -5.48
CA ARG A 324 -3.21 21.85 -6.49
C ARG A 324 -3.05 23.05 -7.44
N ASP A 325 -1.81 23.46 -7.69
CA ASP A 325 -1.45 24.45 -8.70
C ASP A 325 -1.08 23.75 -10.02
N PHE A 326 -2.09 23.36 -10.77
CA PHE A 326 -1.89 22.67 -12.05
C PHE A 326 -1.24 23.55 -13.12
N ALA A 327 -1.44 24.87 -13.06
CA ALA A 327 -0.84 25.80 -14.01
C ALA A 327 0.66 25.96 -13.75
N GLY A 328 1.05 26.18 -12.49
CA GLY A 328 2.45 26.18 -12.07
C GLY A 328 3.13 24.84 -12.34
N ALA A 329 2.43 23.73 -12.10
CA ALA A 329 2.97 22.40 -12.39
C ALA A 329 3.22 22.16 -13.89
N GLN A 330 2.29 22.59 -14.75
CA GLN A 330 2.45 22.52 -16.20
C GLN A 330 3.66 23.36 -16.67
N SER A 331 3.76 24.60 -16.19
CA SER A 331 4.88 25.50 -16.51
C SER A 331 6.23 24.90 -16.10
N ALA A 332 6.31 24.37 -14.88
CA ALA A 332 7.51 23.71 -14.37
C ALA A 332 7.89 22.46 -15.17
N LEU A 333 6.92 21.65 -15.60
CA LEU A 333 7.18 20.50 -16.48
C LEU A 333 7.62 20.91 -17.87
N ASP A 334 7.03 21.95 -18.46
CA ASP A 334 7.41 22.42 -19.80
C ASP A 334 8.85 22.95 -19.80
N ALA A 335 9.25 23.66 -18.73
CA ALA A 335 10.65 24.05 -18.52
C ALA A 335 11.59 22.85 -18.33
N ALA A 336 11.15 21.80 -17.63
CA ALA A 336 11.94 20.58 -17.47
C ALA A 336 12.11 19.83 -18.81
N LEU A 337 11.03 19.67 -19.58
CA LEU A 337 11.02 19.01 -20.89
C LEU A 337 11.83 19.73 -21.96
N GLY A 338 12.00 21.06 -21.83
CA GLY A 338 12.90 21.83 -22.68
C GLY A 338 14.38 21.41 -22.53
N ASN A 339 14.75 20.81 -21.39
CA ASN A 339 16.12 20.43 -21.05
C ASN A 339 16.34 18.91 -21.00
N LEU A 340 15.29 18.13 -20.70
CA LEU A 340 15.34 16.67 -20.59
C LEU A 340 14.12 16.04 -21.26
N LYS A 341 14.33 15.34 -22.38
CA LYS A 341 13.26 14.67 -23.13
C LYS A 341 12.92 13.28 -22.57
N ALA A 342 12.85 13.16 -21.24
CA ALA A 342 12.55 11.89 -20.59
C ALA A 342 11.08 11.50 -20.83
N PRO A 343 10.78 10.30 -21.38
CA PRO A 343 9.40 9.86 -21.62
C PRO A 343 8.50 9.84 -20.37
N SER A 344 9.08 9.67 -19.19
CA SER A 344 8.36 9.76 -17.90
C SER A 344 7.81 11.16 -17.61
N LEU A 345 8.50 12.22 -18.03
CA LEU A 345 8.03 13.61 -17.87
C LEU A 345 6.86 13.91 -18.83
N TYR A 346 6.87 13.32 -20.02
CA TYR A 346 5.73 13.41 -20.94
C TYR A 346 4.49 12.70 -20.37
N LEU A 347 4.64 11.53 -19.74
CA LEU A 347 3.52 10.90 -19.03
C LEU A 347 2.98 11.78 -17.91
N GLN A 348 3.86 12.39 -17.09
CA GLN A 348 3.42 13.33 -16.06
C GLN A 348 2.67 14.51 -16.66
N ARG A 349 3.16 15.10 -17.76
CA ARG A 349 2.47 16.19 -18.47
C ARG A 349 1.09 15.77 -18.97
N ALA A 350 0.95 14.56 -19.51
CA ALA A 350 -0.35 14.04 -19.91
C ALA A 350 -1.30 13.86 -18.73
N GLU A 351 -0.81 13.41 -17.57
CA GLU A 351 -1.60 13.32 -16.34
C GLU A 351 -2.03 14.69 -15.81
N ILE A 352 -1.19 15.73 -15.92
CA ILE A 352 -1.58 17.11 -15.57
C ILE A 352 -2.65 17.63 -16.53
N ALA A 353 -2.47 17.45 -17.84
CA ALA A 353 -3.47 17.84 -18.83
C ALA A 353 -4.81 17.16 -18.55
N ARG A 354 -4.79 15.85 -18.28
CA ARG A 354 -5.96 15.08 -17.85
C ARG A 354 -6.56 15.64 -16.56
N ALA A 355 -5.75 15.91 -15.55
CA ALA A 355 -6.22 16.45 -14.28
C ALA A 355 -6.95 17.79 -14.45
N ARG A 356 -6.56 18.61 -15.43
CA ARG A 356 -7.23 19.87 -15.78
C ARG A 356 -8.47 19.70 -16.66
N GLY A 357 -8.79 18.48 -17.08
CA GLY A 357 -9.86 18.20 -18.02
C GLY A 357 -9.50 18.37 -19.50
N ASP A 358 -8.24 18.65 -19.83
CA ASP A 358 -7.74 18.72 -21.20
C ASP A 358 -7.31 17.33 -21.70
N ILE A 359 -8.30 16.48 -21.92
CA ILE A 359 -8.12 15.11 -22.38
C ILE A 359 -7.57 15.06 -23.81
N ALA A 360 -7.88 16.06 -24.63
CA ALA A 360 -7.37 16.15 -26.00
C ALA A 360 -5.84 16.27 -26.02
N SER A 361 -5.28 17.18 -25.21
CA SER A 361 -3.83 17.31 -25.06
C SER A 361 -3.20 16.06 -24.45
N ALA A 362 -3.82 15.46 -23.44
CA ALA A 362 -3.34 14.21 -22.85
C ALA A 362 -3.23 13.08 -23.90
N ARG A 363 -4.27 12.91 -24.73
CA ARG A 363 -4.30 11.92 -25.82
C ARG A 363 -3.25 12.19 -26.90
N ALA A 364 -3.02 13.45 -27.26
CA ALA A 364 -1.98 13.81 -28.23
C ALA A 364 -0.59 13.40 -27.72
N ILE A 365 -0.32 13.59 -26.42
CA ILE A 365 0.93 13.17 -25.79
C ILE A 365 1.03 11.64 -25.76
N TRP A 366 0.00 10.92 -25.33
CA TRP A 366 0.02 9.45 -25.33
C TRP A 366 0.23 8.87 -26.73
N LYS A 367 -0.44 9.41 -27.76
CA LYS A 367 -0.22 9.00 -29.16
C LYS A 367 1.22 9.20 -29.61
N THR A 368 1.85 10.30 -29.20
CA THR A 368 3.26 10.59 -29.48
C THR A 368 4.18 9.56 -28.81
N LEU A 369 3.91 9.21 -27.54
CA LEU A 369 4.67 8.19 -26.81
C LEU A 369 4.51 6.79 -27.44
N LEU A 370 3.32 6.43 -27.90
CA LEU A 370 3.04 5.16 -28.57
C LEU A 370 3.83 4.98 -29.87
N SER A 371 3.99 6.07 -30.62
CA SER A 371 4.62 6.07 -31.95
C SER A 371 6.15 6.16 -31.90
N SER A 372 6.73 6.45 -30.73
CA SER A 372 8.17 6.68 -30.57
C SER A 372 8.91 5.38 -30.18
N PRO A 373 9.86 4.88 -31.00
CA PRO A 373 10.63 3.67 -30.67
C PRO A 373 11.62 3.88 -29.51
N ALA A 374 12.02 5.12 -29.23
CA ALA A 374 12.87 5.49 -28.10
C ALA A 374 12.13 5.44 -26.75
N THR A 375 10.79 5.32 -26.76
CA THR A 375 10.00 5.28 -25.53
C THR A 375 10.10 3.89 -24.89
N PRO A 376 10.47 3.80 -23.58
CA PRO A 376 10.49 2.54 -22.86
C PRO A 376 9.17 1.78 -23.00
N GLN A 377 9.27 0.46 -23.12
CA GLN A 377 8.10 -0.39 -23.35
C GLN A 377 7.01 -0.21 -22.29
N ALA A 378 7.39 -0.15 -21.00
CA ALA A 378 6.46 0.09 -19.91
C ALA A 378 5.68 1.40 -20.08
N THR A 379 6.37 2.49 -20.46
CA THR A 379 5.76 3.79 -20.75
C THR A 379 4.79 3.71 -21.93
N ARG A 380 5.12 2.94 -22.98
CA ARG A 380 4.21 2.69 -24.11
C ARG A 380 2.97 1.90 -23.71
N VAL A 381 3.11 0.88 -22.85
CA VAL A 381 1.96 0.12 -22.32
C VAL A 381 1.03 1.05 -21.52
N THR A 382 1.58 1.85 -20.61
CA THR A 382 0.78 2.83 -19.85
C THR A 382 0.10 3.85 -20.76
N ALA A 383 0.80 4.37 -21.78
CA ALA A 383 0.20 5.28 -22.76
C ALA A 383 -0.95 4.61 -23.53
N ALA A 384 -0.82 3.32 -23.91
CA ALA A 384 -1.87 2.58 -24.63
C ALA A 384 -3.10 2.38 -23.75
N GLN A 385 -2.89 1.96 -22.50
CA GLN A 385 -3.95 1.82 -21.51
C GLN A 385 -4.67 3.13 -21.28
N ASN A 386 -3.95 4.22 -21.02
CA ASN A 386 -4.54 5.54 -20.78
C ASN A 386 -5.29 6.08 -22.02
N TYR A 387 -4.73 5.90 -23.22
CA TYR A 387 -5.39 6.32 -24.46
C TYR A 387 -6.75 5.63 -24.63
N ALA A 388 -6.84 4.35 -24.29
CA ALA A 388 -8.08 3.59 -24.40
C ALA A 388 -9.02 3.79 -23.21
N VAL A 389 -8.55 3.81 -21.96
CA VAL A 389 -9.38 3.84 -20.74
C VAL A 389 -10.25 5.10 -20.64
N TYR A 390 -9.72 6.26 -21.05
CA TYR A 390 -10.42 7.54 -20.94
C TYR A 390 -11.25 7.91 -22.18
N ALA A 391 -11.50 6.98 -23.11
CA ALA A 391 -12.41 7.20 -24.23
C ALA A 391 -13.88 7.09 -23.78
N THR A 392 -14.74 8.03 -24.19
CA THR A 392 -16.19 7.85 -24.07
C THR A 392 -16.69 6.92 -25.19
N PRO A 393 -17.88 6.32 -25.06
CA PRO A 393 -18.43 5.41 -26.08
C PRO A 393 -18.41 6.00 -27.50
N ASP A 394 -18.85 7.25 -27.64
CA ASP A 394 -18.87 7.97 -28.93
C ASP A 394 -17.48 8.28 -29.50
N GLU A 395 -16.42 8.15 -28.69
CA GLU A 395 -15.05 8.43 -29.09
C GLU A 395 -14.27 7.17 -29.48
N LEU A 396 -14.77 5.97 -29.17
CA LEU A 396 -14.02 4.73 -29.37
C LEU A 396 -13.60 4.53 -30.83
N GLU A 397 -14.54 4.66 -31.77
CA GLU A 397 -14.29 4.50 -33.20
C GLU A 397 -13.50 5.67 -33.82
N PRO A 398 -13.80 6.95 -33.52
CA PRO A 398 -12.96 8.07 -33.94
C PRO A 398 -11.50 7.96 -33.46
N LEU A 399 -11.26 7.54 -32.22
CA LEU A 399 -9.92 7.37 -31.67
C LEU A 399 -9.19 6.18 -32.30
N GLU A 400 -9.90 5.08 -32.55
CA GLU A 400 -9.36 3.93 -33.29
C GLU A 400 -8.87 4.36 -34.68
N THR A 401 -9.69 5.13 -35.38
CA THR A 401 -9.37 5.70 -36.70
C THR A 401 -8.19 6.67 -36.63
N ALA A 402 -8.12 7.49 -35.57
CA ALA A 402 -7.05 8.47 -35.37
C ALA A 402 -5.67 7.83 -35.17
N LEU A 403 -5.59 6.57 -34.72
CA LEU A 403 -4.32 5.82 -34.66
C LEU A 403 -3.77 5.49 -36.06
N GLY A 404 -4.60 5.56 -37.10
CA GLY A 404 -4.22 5.38 -38.50
C GLY A 404 -3.76 3.96 -38.84
N THR A 405 -3.04 3.83 -39.96
CA THR A 405 -2.48 2.56 -40.47
C THR A 405 -1.05 2.27 -39.98
N ALA A 406 -0.51 3.13 -39.11
CA ALA A 406 0.80 2.91 -38.51
C ALA A 406 0.81 1.60 -37.72
N THR A 407 1.87 0.80 -37.91
CA THR A 407 2.03 -0.54 -37.35
C THR A 407 3.04 -0.55 -36.22
N GLY A 408 2.77 -1.33 -35.17
CA GLY A 408 3.70 -1.55 -34.05
C GLY A 408 2.96 -2.03 -32.81
N GLU A 409 3.57 -2.93 -32.02
CA GLU A 409 2.88 -3.63 -30.92
C GLU A 409 2.16 -2.69 -29.94
N ALA A 410 2.72 -1.51 -29.64
CA ALA A 410 2.08 -0.54 -28.74
C ALA A 410 0.83 0.13 -29.35
N LEU A 411 0.86 0.45 -30.65
CA LEU A 411 -0.29 0.98 -31.38
C LEU A 411 -1.37 -0.10 -31.55
N ASP A 412 -0.95 -1.32 -31.82
CA ASP A 412 -1.85 -2.47 -31.95
C ASP A 412 -2.52 -2.81 -30.62
N LEU A 413 -1.80 -2.69 -29.50
CA LEU A 413 -2.39 -2.79 -28.17
C LEU A 413 -3.45 -1.69 -27.96
N ALA A 414 -3.12 -0.42 -28.22
CA ALA A 414 -4.09 0.67 -28.06
C ALA A 414 -5.36 0.45 -28.91
N ARG A 415 -5.20 -0.05 -30.15
CA ARG A 415 -6.31 -0.41 -31.04
C ARG A 415 -7.14 -1.57 -30.48
N ALA A 416 -6.49 -2.64 -30.03
CA ALA A 416 -7.16 -3.79 -29.42
C ALA A 416 -7.96 -3.39 -28.16
N LEU A 417 -7.42 -2.51 -27.32
CA LEU A 417 -8.10 -2.01 -26.13
C LEU A 417 -9.36 -1.18 -26.47
N LEU A 418 -9.28 -0.31 -27.49
CA LEU A 418 -10.43 0.46 -27.98
C LEU A 418 -11.50 -0.46 -28.59
N GLN A 419 -11.09 -1.44 -29.41
CA GLN A 419 -11.99 -2.43 -30.02
C GLN A 419 -12.74 -3.22 -28.96
N LEU A 420 -12.05 -3.71 -27.93
CA LEU A 420 -12.65 -4.45 -26.81
C LEU A 420 -13.67 -3.61 -26.04
N ARG A 421 -13.36 -2.34 -25.77
CA ARG A 421 -14.30 -1.41 -25.15
C ARG A 421 -15.50 -1.10 -26.04
N ALA A 422 -15.34 -1.15 -27.36
CA ALA A 422 -16.43 -1.05 -28.33
C ALA A 422 -17.20 -2.37 -28.52
N GLY A 423 -16.90 -3.41 -27.73
CA GLY A 423 -17.52 -4.74 -27.86
C GLY A 423 -17.00 -5.57 -29.05
N LYS A 424 -16.06 -5.04 -29.83
CA LYS A 424 -15.48 -5.71 -31.01
C LYS A 424 -14.38 -6.70 -30.60
N ALA A 425 -14.12 -7.68 -31.46
CA ALA A 425 -13.01 -8.60 -31.28
C ALA A 425 -11.70 -7.90 -31.66
N PRO A 426 -10.62 -8.07 -30.89
CA PRO A 426 -9.35 -7.44 -31.21
C PRO A 426 -8.71 -8.14 -32.41
N ALA A 427 -8.16 -7.34 -33.33
CA ALA A 427 -7.46 -7.87 -34.51
C ALA A 427 -6.17 -8.62 -34.15
N VAL A 428 -5.44 -8.12 -33.14
CA VAL A 428 -4.21 -8.74 -32.60
C VAL A 428 -4.55 -9.42 -31.28
N ARG A 429 -4.16 -10.69 -31.15
CA ARG A 429 -4.46 -11.55 -29.99
C ARG A 429 -3.24 -11.99 -29.18
N GLU A 430 -2.05 -11.75 -29.73
CA GLU A 430 -0.79 -12.11 -29.12
C GLU A 430 0.23 -10.99 -29.31
N PHE A 431 0.89 -10.62 -28.23
CA PHE A 431 2.02 -9.69 -28.20
C PHE A 431 3.27 -10.43 -27.77
N THR A 432 4.44 -10.00 -28.23
CA THR A 432 5.73 -10.55 -27.76
C THR A 432 6.00 -10.12 -26.32
N SER A 433 5.59 -8.89 -25.99
CA SER A 433 5.68 -8.33 -24.64
C SER A 433 4.74 -9.00 -23.64
N ASP A 434 5.28 -9.47 -22.51
CA ASP A 434 4.44 -9.92 -21.39
C ASP A 434 3.58 -8.77 -20.82
N ALA A 435 4.10 -7.55 -20.73
CA ALA A 435 3.34 -6.40 -20.21
C ALA A 435 2.15 -6.03 -21.11
N MET A 436 2.32 -6.08 -22.44
CA MET A 436 1.22 -5.84 -23.38
C MET A 436 0.24 -7.00 -23.38
N GLN A 437 0.73 -8.25 -23.32
CA GLN A 437 -0.12 -9.43 -23.26
C GLN A 437 -0.97 -9.46 -21.98
N ILE A 438 -0.40 -9.07 -20.83
CA ILE A 438 -1.15 -8.87 -19.57
C ILE A 438 -2.25 -7.83 -19.77
N SER A 439 -1.93 -6.70 -20.41
CA SER A 439 -2.88 -5.62 -20.65
C SER A 439 -4.06 -6.08 -21.53
N LEU A 440 -3.77 -6.83 -22.60
CA LEU A 440 -4.79 -7.44 -23.44
C LEU A 440 -5.65 -8.45 -22.66
N ALA A 441 -5.01 -9.34 -21.89
CA ALA A 441 -5.72 -10.37 -21.12
C ALA A 441 -6.70 -9.75 -20.10
N LEU A 442 -6.29 -8.71 -19.39
CA LEU A 442 -7.15 -7.95 -18.48
C LEU A 442 -8.30 -7.27 -19.22
N ALA A 443 -8.05 -6.69 -20.39
CA ALA A 443 -9.08 -6.04 -21.19
C ALA A 443 -10.10 -7.05 -21.73
N LEU A 444 -9.66 -8.24 -22.16
CA LEU A 444 -10.52 -9.33 -22.58
C LEU A 444 -11.43 -9.81 -21.43
N GLN A 445 -10.86 -9.93 -20.22
CA GLN A 445 -11.66 -10.22 -19.03
C GLN A 445 -12.72 -9.13 -18.85
N ARG A 446 -12.34 -7.85 -18.76
CA ARG A 446 -13.28 -6.73 -18.57
C ARG A 446 -14.38 -6.69 -19.63
N ALA A 447 -14.07 -7.09 -20.87
CA ALA A 447 -15.02 -7.19 -21.98
C ALA A 447 -15.86 -8.49 -21.98
N ALA A 448 -15.84 -9.29 -20.89
CA ALA A 448 -16.57 -10.55 -20.74
C ALA A 448 -16.23 -11.62 -21.80
N ARG A 449 -15.01 -11.61 -22.34
CA ARG A 449 -14.52 -12.58 -23.33
C ARG A 449 -13.67 -13.65 -22.66
N ASP A 450 -14.31 -14.43 -21.78
CA ASP A 450 -13.62 -15.31 -20.82
C ASP A 450 -12.71 -16.37 -21.46
N GLU A 451 -13.11 -16.95 -22.60
CA GLU A 451 -12.29 -17.94 -23.33
C GLU A 451 -11.06 -17.31 -24.01
N GLU A 452 -11.23 -16.15 -24.63
CA GLU A 452 -10.11 -15.41 -25.24
C GLU A 452 -9.15 -14.90 -24.15
N ALA A 453 -9.69 -14.43 -23.02
CA ALA A 453 -8.90 -14.06 -21.86
C ALA A 453 -8.13 -15.25 -21.29
N ALA A 454 -8.77 -16.42 -21.15
CA ALA A 454 -8.12 -17.63 -20.69
C ALA A 454 -6.95 -18.01 -21.61
N ALA A 455 -7.14 -17.96 -22.93
CA ALA A 455 -6.07 -18.21 -23.90
C ALA A 455 -4.91 -17.22 -23.74
N ALA A 456 -5.20 -15.93 -23.58
CA ALA A 456 -4.18 -14.90 -23.35
C ALA A 456 -3.38 -15.15 -22.06
N TRP A 457 -4.03 -15.60 -20.98
CA TRP A 457 -3.36 -15.97 -19.73
C TRP A 457 -2.55 -17.27 -19.84
N GLN A 458 -2.97 -18.25 -20.66
CA GLN A 458 -2.17 -19.46 -20.88
C GLN A 458 -0.85 -19.15 -21.59
N ILE A 459 -0.83 -18.19 -22.53
CA ILE A 459 0.41 -17.74 -23.19
C ILE A 459 1.40 -17.24 -22.13
N LEU A 460 0.94 -16.36 -21.23
CA LEU A 460 1.74 -15.82 -20.14
C LEU A 460 2.21 -16.89 -19.15
N LEU A 461 1.38 -17.91 -18.90
CA LEU A 461 1.77 -19.04 -18.05
C LEU A 461 2.87 -19.90 -18.68
N ALA A 462 2.86 -20.05 -20.00
CA ALA A 462 3.81 -20.90 -20.72
C ALA A 462 5.20 -20.27 -20.87
N ARG A 463 5.29 -18.95 -21.04
CA ARG A 463 6.56 -18.25 -21.31
C ARG A 463 7.00 -17.23 -20.27
N GLY A 464 6.08 -16.75 -19.43
CA GLY A 464 6.36 -15.66 -18.50
C GLY A 464 7.22 -16.07 -17.32
N ALA A 465 7.80 -15.07 -16.65
CA ALA A 465 8.52 -15.25 -15.39
C ALA A 465 7.57 -15.64 -14.23
N GLU A 466 8.11 -16.06 -13.09
CA GLU A 466 7.30 -16.56 -11.96
C GLU A 466 6.24 -15.58 -11.47
N ALA A 467 6.54 -14.29 -11.37
CA ALA A 467 5.56 -13.26 -11.02
C ALA A 467 4.41 -13.18 -12.05
N THR A 468 4.75 -13.23 -13.33
CA THR A 468 3.78 -13.26 -14.45
C THR A 468 2.97 -14.55 -14.44
N GLN A 469 3.59 -15.70 -14.18
CA GLN A 469 2.92 -16.99 -14.05
C GLN A 469 1.96 -17.00 -12.87
N ASN A 470 2.35 -16.44 -11.72
CA ASN A 470 1.52 -16.33 -10.53
C ASN A 470 0.29 -15.46 -10.80
N ARG A 471 0.49 -14.32 -11.47
CA ARG A 471 -0.61 -13.49 -11.95
C ARG A 471 -1.53 -14.27 -12.90
N ALA A 472 -0.97 -14.99 -13.87
CA ALA A 472 -1.76 -15.82 -14.79
C ALA A 472 -2.54 -16.93 -14.06
N ARG A 473 -1.94 -17.59 -13.06
CA ARG A 473 -2.62 -18.62 -12.23
C ARG A 473 -3.80 -18.03 -11.48
N LEU A 474 -3.65 -16.85 -10.86
CA LEU A 474 -4.74 -16.12 -10.21
C LEU A 474 -5.88 -15.85 -11.19
N HIS A 475 -5.60 -15.21 -12.34
CA HIS A 475 -6.67 -14.85 -13.27
C HIS A 475 -7.34 -16.08 -13.91
N LEU A 476 -6.60 -17.16 -14.17
CA LEU A 476 -7.17 -18.43 -14.63
C LEU A 476 -8.05 -19.11 -13.55
N MET A 477 -7.67 -19.00 -12.28
CA MET A 477 -8.47 -19.47 -11.15
C MET A 477 -9.80 -18.69 -11.05
N ILE A 478 -9.78 -17.37 -11.23
CA ILE A 478 -10.99 -16.51 -11.25
C ILE A 478 -11.91 -16.90 -12.41
N LEU A 479 -11.37 -17.06 -13.62
CA LEU A 479 -12.14 -17.46 -14.80
C LEU A 479 -12.76 -18.86 -14.65
N ALA A 480 -12.10 -19.77 -13.93
CA ALA A 480 -12.66 -21.08 -13.59
C ALA A 480 -13.81 -20.96 -12.58
N ALA A 481 -13.67 -20.11 -11.55
CA ALA A 481 -14.72 -19.85 -10.57
C ALA A 481 -15.99 -19.28 -11.22
N GLN A 482 -15.84 -18.34 -12.16
CA GLN A 482 -16.94 -17.74 -12.92
C GLN A 482 -17.70 -18.77 -13.77
N ARG A 483 -16.98 -19.75 -14.35
CA ARG A 483 -17.56 -20.87 -15.08
C ARG A 483 -18.14 -21.97 -14.19
N GLY A 484 -17.90 -21.91 -12.88
CA GLY A 484 -18.31 -22.94 -11.92
C GLY A 484 -17.45 -24.20 -11.94
N ASP A 485 -16.24 -24.13 -12.51
CA ASP A 485 -15.30 -25.25 -12.52
C ASP A 485 -14.44 -25.26 -11.24
N VAL A 486 -14.96 -25.91 -10.19
CA VAL A 486 -14.29 -26.02 -8.89
C VAL A 486 -12.96 -26.76 -9.01
N ALA A 487 -12.90 -27.79 -9.85
CA ALA A 487 -11.71 -28.63 -9.98
C ALA A 487 -10.55 -27.83 -10.60
N ALA A 488 -10.79 -27.13 -11.71
CA ALA A 488 -9.77 -26.29 -12.32
C ALA A 488 -9.39 -25.11 -11.42
N SER A 489 -10.37 -24.46 -10.78
CA SER A 489 -10.14 -23.34 -9.86
C SER A 489 -9.22 -23.74 -8.70
N LEU A 490 -9.56 -24.83 -7.97
CA LEU A 490 -8.74 -25.34 -6.87
C LEU A 490 -7.38 -25.84 -7.33
N SER A 491 -7.29 -26.49 -8.50
CA SER A 491 -6.00 -26.94 -9.03
C SER A 491 -5.06 -25.77 -9.34
N ARG A 492 -5.59 -24.68 -9.92
CA ARG A 492 -4.82 -23.46 -10.23
C ARG A 492 -4.39 -22.75 -8.95
N TRP A 493 -5.30 -22.65 -7.98
CA TRP A 493 -5.01 -22.08 -6.68
C TRP A 493 -3.91 -22.84 -5.94
N ARG A 494 -3.93 -24.19 -5.90
CA ARG A 494 -2.88 -24.96 -5.23
C ARG A 494 -1.49 -24.70 -5.81
N VAL A 495 -1.36 -24.82 -7.13
CA VAL A 495 -0.07 -24.58 -7.80
C VAL A 495 0.42 -23.15 -7.56
N TRP A 496 -0.49 -22.18 -7.53
CA TRP A 496 -0.15 -20.81 -7.18
C TRP A 496 0.27 -20.69 -5.72
N ASN A 497 -0.53 -21.14 -4.78
CA ASN A 497 -0.27 -21.11 -3.34
C ASN A 497 1.07 -21.77 -2.98
N ASP A 498 1.40 -22.90 -3.61
CA ASP A 498 2.65 -23.63 -3.39
C ASP A 498 3.88 -22.87 -3.92
N SER A 499 3.70 -21.99 -4.92
CA SER A 499 4.77 -21.13 -5.45
C SER A 499 5.02 -19.88 -4.60
N LEU A 500 4.12 -19.54 -3.67
CA LEU A 500 4.23 -18.36 -2.82
C LEU A 500 5.15 -18.63 -1.63
N SER A 501 5.98 -17.64 -1.32
CA SER A 501 7.10 -17.80 -0.39
C SER A 501 6.73 -17.39 1.04
N SER A 502 5.83 -16.42 1.19
CA SER A 502 5.37 -15.95 2.50
C SER A 502 4.00 -16.51 2.84
N ARG A 503 3.70 -16.58 4.14
CA ARG A 503 2.38 -16.97 4.63
C ARG A 503 1.31 -15.93 4.29
N ALA A 504 1.65 -14.64 4.40
CA ALA A 504 0.74 -13.54 4.03
C ALA A 504 0.32 -13.62 2.55
N GLU A 505 1.23 -13.94 1.64
CA GLU A 505 0.91 -14.16 0.22
C GLU A 505 -0.08 -15.34 0.04
N ARG A 506 0.12 -16.42 0.79
CA ARG A 506 -0.76 -17.61 0.76
C ARG A 506 -2.16 -17.33 1.31
N GLU A 507 -2.24 -16.60 2.42
CA GLU A 507 -3.51 -16.17 3.00
C GLU A 507 -4.23 -15.17 2.07
N ALA A 508 -3.52 -14.24 1.43
CA ALA A 508 -4.09 -13.37 0.40
C ALA A 508 -4.60 -14.17 -0.81
N ALA A 509 -3.85 -15.17 -1.28
CA ALA A 509 -4.29 -16.05 -2.36
C ALA A 509 -5.52 -16.88 -1.98
N GLN A 510 -5.63 -17.31 -0.71
CA GLN A 510 -6.80 -17.98 -0.16
C GLN A 510 -8.02 -17.06 -0.11
N THR A 511 -7.88 -15.84 0.39
CA THR A 511 -8.95 -14.84 0.38
C THR A 511 -9.43 -14.58 -1.04
N LEU A 512 -8.52 -14.39 -2.00
CA LEU A 512 -8.86 -14.18 -3.42
C LEU A 512 -9.60 -15.37 -4.05
N LEU A 513 -9.29 -16.61 -3.65
CA LEU A 513 -10.07 -17.77 -4.05
C LEU A 513 -11.52 -17.65 -3.55
N PHE A 514 -11.70 -17.37 -2.27
CA PHE A 514 -13.03 -17.26 -1.65
C PHE A 514 -13.86 -16.13 -2.27
N GLU A 515 -13.26 -14.95 -2.42
CA GLU A 515 -13.92 -13.81 -3.05
C GLU A 515 -14.32 -14.09 -4.49
N ALA A 516 -13.47 -14.78 -5.27
CA ALA A 516 -13.80 -15.11 -6.66
C ALA A 516 -15.08 -15.97 -6.76
N TRP A 517 -15.25 -16.95 -5.86
CA TRP A 517 -16.44 -17.79 -5.80
C TRP A 517 -17.67 -17.07 -5.23
N GLN A 518 -17.47 -16.15 -4.29
CA GLN A 518 -18.53 -15.30 -3.74
C GLN A 518 -19.05 -14.33 -4.81
N LYS A 519 -18.18 -13.60 -5.52
CA LYS A 519 -18.54 -12.69 -6.61
C LYS A 519 -19.17 -13.42 -7.81
N ALA A 520 -18.88 -14.70 -7.99
CA ALA A 520 -19.52 -15.55 -8.99
C ALA A 520 -20.92 -16.07 -8.58
N PHE A 521 -21.43 -15.71 -7.40
CA PHE A 521 -22.66 -16.24 -6.80
C PHE A 521 -22.67 -17.79 -6.68
N ARG A 522 -21.51 -18.41 -6.44
CA ARG A 522 -21.32 -19.87 -6.43
C ARG A 522 -20.62 -20.38 -5.17
N ARG A 523 -20.60 -19.58 -4.10
CA ARG A 523 -19.85 -19.89 -2.86
C ARG A 523 -20.18 -21.27 -2.29
N GLU A 524 -21.47 -21.64 -2.27
CA GLU A 524 -21.92 -22.95 -1.74
C GLU A 524 -21.31 -24.14 -2.50
N THR A 525 -21.10 -23.99 -3.81
CA THR A 525 -20.46 -25.04 -4.64
C THR A 525 -19.02 -25.29 -4.20
N LEU A 526 -18.28 -24.21 -3.90
CA LEU A 526 -16.94 -24.30 -3.32
C LEU A 526 -17.00 -24.94 -1.94
N GLY A 527 -17.85 -24.44 -1.04
CA GLY A 527 -17.99 -24.92 0.33
C GLY A 527 -18.26 -26.43 0.42
N LEU A 528 -19.22 -26.93 -0.36
CA LEU A 528 -19.53 -28.37 -0.45
C LEU A 528 -18.31 -29.18 -0.92
N THR A 529 -17.59 -28.67 -1.92
CA THR A 529 -16.39 -29.35 -2.44
C THR A 529 -15.27 -29.37 -1.40
N LEU A 530 -15.06 -28.28 -0.67
CA LEU A 530 -14.07 -28.21 0.40
C LEU A 530 -14.42 -29.19 1.54
N ALA A 531 -15.68 -29.25 1.95
CA ALA A 531 -16.16 -30.19 2.96
C ALA A 531 -15.92 -31.64 2.54
N ASN A 532 -16.29 -32.00 1.30
CA ASN A 532 -16.07 -33.35 0.75
C ASN A 532 -14.58 -33.72 0.71
N ARG A 533 -13.72 -32.78 0.31
CA ARG A 533 -12.27 -33.00 0.28
C ARG A 533 -11.66 -33.15 1.66
N ALA A 534 -12.07 -32.32 2.62
CA ALA A 534 -11.61 -32.42 4.00
C ALA A 534 -12.11 -33.70 4.70
N ALA A 535 -13.27 -34.22 4.32
CA ALA A 535 -13.81 -35.47 4.82
C ALA A 535 -13.06 -36.70 4.28
N ALA A 536 -12.48 -36.63 3.07
CA ALA A 536 -11.81 -37.75 2.40
C ALA A 536 -10.67 -38.35 3.24
N THR A 537 -10.44 -39.66 3.11
CA THR A 537 -9.35 -40.37 3.81
C THR A 537 -7.97 -39.84 3.41
N ALA A 538 -7.82 -39.42 2.14
CA ALA A 538 -6.60 -38.83 1.61
C ALA A 538 -6.51 -37.31 1.79
N ALA A 539 -7.34 -36.72 2.65
CA ALA A 539 -7.34 -35.27 2.88
C ALA A 539 -5.98 -34.82 3.39
N THR A 540 -5.44 -33.76 2.78
CA THR A 540 -4.20 -33.15 3.22
C THR A 540 -4.45 -32.09 4.29
N GLU A 541 -3.41 -31.70 5.02
CA GLU A 541 -3.53 -30.60 5.99
C GLU A 541 -4.01 -29.30 5.32
N VAL A 542 -3.59 -29.05 4.06
CA VAL A 542 -4.04 -27.91 3.26
C VAL A 542 -5.54 -27.95 3.02
N ASP A 543 -6.12 -29.11 2.73
CA ASP A 543 -7.58 -29.24 2.52
C ASP A 543 -8.36 -28.88 3.80
N LEU A 544 -7.88 -29.30 4.98
CA LEU A 544 -8.55 -28.98 6.25
C LEU A 544 -8.34 -27.52 6.68
N ARG A 545 -7.15 -26.94 6.47
CA ARG A 545 -6.90 -25.52 6.73
C ARG A 545 -7.77 -24.64 5.83
N LEU A 546 -7.93 -25.03 4.56
CA LEU A 546 -8.77 -24.31 3.60
C LEU A 546 -10.25 -24.37 3.99
N LEU A 547 -10.76 -25.54 4.41
CA LEU A 547 -12.11 -25.66 4.94
C LEU A 547 -12.31 -24.81 6.21
N TRP A 548 -11.37 -24.88 7.17
CA TRP A 548 -11.48 -24.13 8.42
C TRP A 548 -11.55 -22.63 8.17
N ALA A 549 -10.65 -22.08 7.34
CA ALA A 549 -10.69 -20.67 6.97
C ALA A 549 -11.99 -20.28 6.21
N TYR A 550 -12.51 -21.17 5.36
CA TYR A 550 -13.82 -20.96 4.74
C TYR A 550 -14.92 -20.86 5.80
N GLN A 551 -14.92 -21.76 6.79
CA GLN A 551 -15.92 -21.73 7.88
C GLN A 551 -15.74 -20.55 8.83
N GLN A 552 -14.53 -20.05 9.04
CA GLN A 552 -14.32 -18.81 9.81
C GLN A 552 -14.96 -17.58 9.15
N LEU A 553 -14.97 -17.54 7.82
CA LEU A 553 -15.51 -16.40 7.08
C LEU A 553 -17.02 -16.53 6.83
N TYR A 554 -17.51 -17.75 6.67
CA TYR A 554 -18.83 -18.00 6.08
C TYR A 554 -19.69 -19.00 6.82
N GLY A 555 -19.10 -19.79 7.73
CA GLY A 555 -19.80 -20.78 8.52
C GLY A 555 -20.33 -20.20 9.83
N SER A 556 -21.08 -21.02 10.56
CA SER A 556 -21.42 -20.73 11.96
C SER A 556 -20.21 -20.94 12.89
N ASP A 557 -20.30 -20.40 14.11
CA ASP A 557 -19.31 -20.68 15.16
C ASP A 557 -19.14 -22.19 15.42
N GLU A 558 -20.24 -22.95 15.30
CA GLU A 558 -20.23 -24.42 15.45
C GLU A 558 -19.49 -25.11 14.29
N GLU A 559 -19.72 -24.68 13.03
CA GLU A 559 -19.04 -25.24 11.87
C GLU A 559 -17.55 -24.91 11.87
N SER A 560 -17.19 -23.70 12.27
CA SER A 560 -15.80 -23.26 12.46
C SER A 560 -15.10 -24.06 13.55
N ALA A 561 -15.76 -24.24 14.71
CA ALA A 561 -15.23 -25.06 15.81
C ALA A 561 -15.10 -26.54 15.43
N ALA A 562 -16.08 -27.10 14.69
CA ALA A 562 -16.02 -28.48 14.21
C ALA A 562 -14.89 -28.69 13.19
N ALA A 563 -14.67 -27.74 12.29
CA ALA A 563 -13.56 -27.78 11.34
C ALA A 563 -12.20 -27.69 12.06
N LEU A 564 -12.10 -26.86 13.11
CA LEU A 564 -10.90 -26.76 13.96
C LEU A 564 -10.60 -28.09 14.66
N GLU A 565 -11.60 -28.71 15.30
CA GLU A 565 -11.40 -29.98 16.02
C GLU A 565 -11.07 -31.13 15.05
N SER A 566 -11.69 -31.16 13.87
CA SER A 566 -11.37 -32.13 12.81
C SER A 566 -9.90 -31.99 12.35
N GLY A 567 -9.43 -30.76 12.15
CA GLY A 567 -8.04 -30.45 11.83
C GLY A 567 -7.07 -30.92 12.91
N ALA A 568 -7.32 -30.53 14.16
CA ALA A 568 -6.51 -30.90 15.30
C ALA A 568 -6.48 -32.41 15.57
N THR A 569 -7.58 -33.12 15.28
CA THR A 569 -7.67 -34.58 15.46
C THR A 569 -6.88 -35.32 14.38
N ARG A 570 -6.96 -34.87 13.11
CA ARG A 570 -6.25 -35.53 12.00
C ARG A 570 -4.76 -35.20 11.96
N PHE A 571 -4.38 -34.00 12.38
CA PHE A 571 -2.99 -33.53 12.39
C PHE A 571 -2.57 -33.08 13.80
N PRO A 572 -2.56 -34.00 14.78
CA PRO A 572 -2.37 -33.65 16.19
C PRO A 572 -0.96 -33.14 16.51
N ASN A 573 0.01 -33.37 15.62
CA ASN A 573 1.40 -32.93 15.76
C ASN A 573 1.71 -31.62 15.00
N SER A 574 0.69 -31.01 14.37
CA SER A 574 0.87 -29.74 13.65
C SER A 574 0.87 -28.57 14.62
N ALA A 575 1.94 -27.77 14.60
CA ALA A 575 2.06 -26.55 15.39
C ALA A 575 0.91 -25.57 15.13
N PHE A 576 0.44 -25.48 13.88
CA PHE A 576 -0.67 -24.61 13.49
C PHE A 576 -1.96 -24.98 14.22
N TRP A 577 -2.36 -26.26 14.19
CA TRP A 577 -3.59 -26.71 14.84
C TRP A 577 -3.50 -26.62 16.36
N MET A 578 -2.33 -26.89 16.95
CA MET A 578 -2.08 -26.67 18.37
C MET A 578 -2.26 -25.19 18.76
N GLY A 579 -1.65 -24.28 17.99
CA GLY A 579 -1.76 -22.84 18.21
C GLY A 579 -3.19 -22.33 18.10
N LYS A 580 -3.95 -22.76 17.07
CA LYS A 580 -5.37 -22.36 16.89
C LYS A 580 -6.29 -22.94 17.96
N ARG A 581 -6.04 -24.16 18.41
CA ARG A 581 -6.76 -24.74 19.55
C ARG A 581 -6.47 -23.98 20.84
N ALA A 582 -5.24 -23.52 21.05
CA ALA A 582 -4.89 -22.67 22.18
C ALA A 582 -5.62 -21.31 22.13
N GLU A 583 -5.71 -20.65 20.96
CA GLU A 583 -6.52 -19.43 20.79
C GLU A 583 -7.99 -19.66 21.18
N SER A 584 -8.59 -20.75 20.68
CA SER A 584 -9.98 -21.11 21.00
C SER A 584 -10.22 -21.31 22.50
N LEU A 585 -9.29 -22.00 23.19
CA LEU A 585 -9.35 -22.20 24.63
C LEU A 585 -9.24 -20.89 25.43
N VAL A 586 -8.40 -19.95 24.97
CA VAL A 586 -8.23 -18.63 25.60
C VAL A 586 -9.49 -17.79 25.45
N THR A 587 -10.10 -17.79 24.26
CA THR A 587 -11.39 -17.13 24.04
C THR A 587 -12.47 -17.71 24.96
N ALA A 588 -12.54 -19.04 25.06
CA ALA A 588 -13.46 -19.70 25.98
C ALA A 588 -13.16 -19.37 27.45
N ALA A 589 -11.89 -19.23 27.84
CA ALA A 589 -11.48 -18.84 29.19
C ALA A 589 -11.91 -17.41 29.54
N ASN A 590 -11.76 -16.46 28.61
CA ASN A 590 -12.13 -15.05 28.81
C ASN A 590 -13.64 -14.87 29.04
N LEU A 591 -14.47 -15.76 28.49
CA LEU A 591 -15.93 -15.74 28.62
C LEU A 591 -16.44 -16.54 29.84
N ASN A 592 -15.56 -17.26 30.54
CA ASN A 592 -15.97 -18.21 31.56
C ASN A 592 -16.00 -17.57 32.96
N LEU A 593 -17.19 -17.52 33.55
CA LEU A 593 -17.41 -17.00 34.90
C LEU A 593 -16.96 -17.97 36.01
N ASN A 594 -16.77 -19.26 35.70
CA ASN A 594 -16.22 -20.23 36.65
C ASN A 594 -14.68 -20.13 36.64
N LEU A 595 -14.13 -19.59 37.73
CA LEU A 595 -12.70 -19.30 37.86
C LEU A 595 -11.83 -20.56 37.73
N ASP A 596 -12.22 -21.71 38.25
CA ASP A 596 -11.39 -22.92 38.17
C ASP A 596 -11.39 -23.51 36.75
N ARG A 597 -12.54 -23.47 36.08
CA ARG A 597 -12.64 -23.90 34.67
C ARG A 597 -11.89 -22.94 33.75
N ARG A 598 -11.93 -21.63 34.02
CA ARG A 598 -11.14 -20.60 33.34
C ARG A 598 -9.63 -20.86 33.47
N GLU A 599 -9.16 -21.14 34.68
CA GLU A 599 -7.74 -21.44 34.93
C GLU A 599 -7.29 -22.73 34.21
N ALA A 600 -8.11 -23.79 34.25
CA ALA A 600 -7.83 -25.03 33.53
C ALA A 600 -7.75 -24.83 32.00
N GLN A 601 -8.58 -23.94 31.44
CA GLN A 601 -8.54 -23.59 30.01
C GLN A 601 -7.25 -22.85 29.65
N TYR A 602 -6.79 -21.89 30.46
CA TYR A 602 -5.49 -21.24 30.24
C TYR A 602 -4.32 -22.20 30.38
N ASP A 603 -4.33 -23.10 31.36
CA ASP A 603 -3.26 -24.10 31.51
C ASP A 603 -3.21 -25.06 30.32
N SER A 604 -4.37 -25.48 29.82
CA SER A 604 -4.47 -26.29 28.59
C SER A 604 -3.99 -25.53 27.35
N ALA A 605 -4.30 -24.23 27.25
CA ALA A 605 -3.82 -23.39 26.15
C ALA A 605 -2.29 -23.24 26.18
N LEU A 606 -1.70 -22.99 27.36
CA LEU A 606 -0.25 -22.87 27.51
C LEU A 606 0.47 -24.18 27.19
N ASP A 607 -0.07 -25.34 27.60
CA ASP A 607 0.48 -26.66 27.24
C ASP A 607 0.45 -26.92 25.72
N LEU A 608 -0.63 -26.54 25.04
CA LEU A 608 -0.70 -26.64 23.58
C LEU A 608 0.30 -25.71 22.90
N ILE A 609 0.52 -24.50 23.42
CA ILE A 609 1.51 -23.58 22.87
C ILE A 609 2.92 -24.12 23.09
N ASP A 610 3.23 -24.73 24.23
CA ASP A 610 4.52 -25.38 24.46
C ASP A 610 4.77 -26.53 23.47
N LYS A 611 3.73 -27.32 23.17
CA LYS A 611 3.79 -28.34 22.11
C LYS A 611 3.96 -27.73 20.73
N ALA A 612 3.32 -26.60 20.43
CA ALA A 612 3.47 -25.89 19.17
C ALA A 612 4.90 -25.35 18.99
N ILE A 613 5.49 -24.77 20.04
CA ILE A 613 6.90 -24.33 20.07
C ILE A 613 7.83 -25.53 19.84
N ALA A 614 7.56 -26.68 20.47
CA ALA A 614 8.36 -27.88 20.27
C ALA A 614 8.26 -28.44 18.84
N ALA A 615 7.07 -28.38 18.22
CA ALA A 615 6.83 -28.83 16.85
C ALA A 615 7.39 -27.86 15.78
N ALA A 616 7.46 -26.57 16.08
CA ALA A 616 7.97 -25.52 15.20
C ALA A 616 8.91 -24.55 15.95
N PRO A 617 10.10 -25.01 16.38
CA PRO A 617 10.99 -24.23 17.24
C PRO A 617 11.51 -22.94 16.57
N ASN A 618 11.50 -22.90 15.24
CA ASN A 618 11.94 -21.77 14.43
C ASN A 618 10.83 -20.75 14.13
N GLU A 619 9.61 -20.93 14.65
CA GLU A 619 8.48 -20.01 14.42
C GLU A 619 8.29 -19.12 15.67
N PRO A 620 8.74 -17.83 15.65
CA PRO A 620 8.68 -16.94 16.82
C PRO A 620 7.24 -16.68 17.29
N PHE A 621 6.27 -16.75 16.39
CA PHE A 621 4.85 -16.49 16.65
C PHE A 621 4.33 -17.22 17.89
N TYR A 622 4.66 -18.49 18.10
CA TYR A 622 4.16 -19.22 19.27
C TYR A 622 4.77 -18.74 20.59
N ARG A 623 5.97 -18.13 20.57
CA ARG A 623 6.55 -17.47 21.75
C ARG A 623 5.80 -16.18 22.08
N PHE A 624 5.47 -15.38 21.06
CA PHE A 624 4.60 -14.22 21.22
C PHE A 624 3.24 -14.62 21.80
N GLN A 625 2.64 -15.68 21.24
CA GLN A 625 1.36 -16.22 21.68
C GLN A 625 1.42 -16.67 23.14
N LYS A 626 2.46 -17.40 23.55
CA LYS A 626 2.63 -17.86 24.93
C LYS A 626 2.66 -16.70 25.93
N ALA A 627 3.48 -15.69 25.64
CA ALA A 627 3.61 -14.53 26.48
C ALA A 627 2.28 -13.74 26.57
N LEU A 628 1.60 -13.53 25.44
CA LEU A 628 0.29 -12.88 25.40
C LEU A 628 -0.77 -13.63 26.23
N VAL A 629 -0.86 -14.96 26.11
CA VAL A 629 -1.81 -15.78 26.87
C VAL A 629 -1.54 -15.68 28.37
N ALA A 630 -0.27 -15.70 28.78
CA ALA A 630 0.12 -15.51 30.17
C ALA A 630 -0.28 -14.11 30.68
N THR A 631 -0.07 -13.06 29.87
CA THR A 631 -0.50 -11.69 30.19
C THR A 631 -2.01 -11.58 30.33
N GLN A 632 -2.80 -12.14 29.40
CA GLN A 632 -4.26 -12.10 29.44
C GLN A 632 -4.83 -12.79 30.68
N ARG A 633 -4.20 -13.89 31.14
CA ARG A 633 -4.54 -14.55 32.41
C ARG A 633 -4.28 -13.66 33.64
N GLY A 634 -3.22 -12.84 33.60
CA GLY A 634 -2.82 -11.97 34.71
C GLY A 634 -3.47 -10.57 34.74
N ALA A 635 -4.00 -10.11 33.60
CA ALA A 635 -4.55 -8.78 33.43
C ALA A 635 -6.04 -8.71 33.80
N LYS A 636 -6.52 -7.54 34.24
CA LYS A 636 -7.96 -7.26 34.50
C LYS A 636 -8.84 -7.43 33.24
N THR A 637 -8.21 -7.46 32.07
CA THR A 637 -8.82 -7.46 30.74
C THR A 637 -9.22 -8.87 30.29
N GLY A 638 -8.73 -9.93 30.94
CA GLY A 638 -9.18 -11.31 30.71
C GLY A 638 -10.48 -11.71 31.44
N GLY A 639 -11.15 -10.77 32.12
CA GLY A 639 -12.34 -11.01 32.95
C GLY A 639 -12.09 -10.79 34.45
N VAL A 640 -13.07 -11.12 35.32
CA VAL A 640 -12.97 -10.96 36.78
C VAL A 640 -11.73 -11.71 37.31
N VAL A 641 -10.70 -10.98 37.72
CA VAL A 641 -9.49 -11.56 38.33
C VAL A 641 -9.70 -11.64 39.83
N ASP A 642 -9.69 -12.85 40.37
CA ASP A 642 -9.60 -13.07 41.82
C ASP A 642 -8.29 -12.44 42.34
N ALA A 643 -8.43 -11.50 43.27
CA ALA A 643 -7.29 -10.78 43.86
C ALA A 643 -6.26 -11.72 44.50
N SER A 644 -6.69 -12.89 44.99
CA SER A 644 -5.81 -13.91 45.59
C SER A 644 -4.92 -14.63 44.56
N ARG A 645 -5.36 -14.72 43.29
CA ARG A 645 -4.64 -15.40 42.19
C ARG A 645 -3.88 -14.42 41.29
N ALA A 646 -4.27 -13.13 41.30
CA ALA A 646 -3.71 -12.07 40.47
C ALA A 646 -2.18 -11.97 40.57
N VAL A 647 -1.63 -12.05 41.78
CA VAL A 647 -0.17 -11.92 42.01
C VAL A 647 0.59 -13.04 41.30
N LYS A 648 0.16 -14.30 41.49
CA LYS A 648 0.77 -15.47 40.86
C LYS A 648 0.70 -15.40 39.33
N ASN A 649 -0.45 -15.01 38.78
CA ASN A 649 -0.65 -14.95 37.33
C ASN A 649 0.16 -13.81 36.69
N ARG A 650 0.32 -12.66 37.38
CA ARG A 650 1.21 -11.57 36.93
C ARG A 650 2.67 -11.97 36.94
N GLU A 651 3.12 -12.68 37.97
CA GLU A 651 4.50 -13.19 38.03
C GLU A 651 4.77 -14.17 36.89
N ARG A 652 3.82 -15.08 36.60
CA ARG A 652 3.93 -15.99 35.45
C ARG A 652 4.00 -15.23 34.13
N ALA A 653 3.16 -14.21 33.95
CA ALA A 653 3.19 -13.37 32.75
C ALA A 653 4.57 -12.71 32.57
N LYS A 654 5.11 -12.13 33.64
CA LYS A 654 6.44 -11.52 33.64
C LYS A 654 7.52 -12.51 33.23
N ILE A 655 7.51 -13.73 33.79
CA ILE A 655 8.47 -14.79 33.43
C ILE A 655 8.38 -15.15 31.94
N GLU A 656 7.18 -15.28 31.37
CA GLU A 656 7.04 -15.62 29.94
C GLU A 656 7.44 -14.45 29.03
N THR A 657 7.21 -13.20 29.45
CA THR A 657 7.71 -12.00 28.74
C THR A 657 9.25 -11.92 28.79
N GLU A 658 9.87 -12.20 29.93
CA GLU A 658 11.33 -12.25 30.07
C GLU A 658 11.94 -13.37 29.21
N ARG A 659 11.27 -14.53 29.13
CA ARG A 659 11.68 -15.63 28.23
C ARG A 659 11.55 -15.26 26.76
N LEU A 660 10.47 -14.57 26.37
CA LEU A 660 10.32 -14.05 25.01
C LEU A 660 11.50 -13.16 24.63
N LEU A 661 11.90 -12.25 25.53
CA LEU A 661 13.05 -11.37 25.30
C LEU A 661 14.38 -12.13 25.31
N ALA A 662 14.55 -13.16 26.14
CA ALA A 662 15.77 -13.97 26.13
C ALA A 662 15.94 -14.76 24.82
N ASP A 663 14.84 -15.31 24.29
CA ASP A 663 14.84 -16.07 23.04
C ASP A 663 15.03 -15.17 21.80
N LEU A 664 14.67 -13.89 21.89
CA LEU A 664 14.61 -12.93 20.78
C LEU A 664 15.21 -11.57 21.18
N LEU A 665 16.39 -11.58 21.80
CA LEU A 665 16.99 -10.42 22.50
C LEU A 665 17.15 -9.15 21.64
N ASP A 666 17.35 -9.31 20.33
CA ASP A 666 17.54 -8.22 19.37
C ASP A 666 16.35 -8.04 18.42
N ASP A 667 15.22 -8.70 18.68
CA ASP A 667 14.04 -8.62 17.84
C ASP A 667 13.16 -7.41 18.22
N PRO A 668 13.00 -6.40 17.33
CA PRO A 668 12.17 -5.22 17.63
C PRO A 668 10.71 -5.59 17.96
N ASP A 669 10.15 -6.60 17.33
CA ASP A 669 8.77 -7.04 17.53
C ASP A 669 8.59 -7.63 18.93
N ALA A 670 9.58 -8.40 19.41
CA ALA A 670 9.60 -8.93 20.77
C ALA A 670 9.62 -7.81 21.79
N LEU A 671 10.40 -6.75 21.54
CA LEU A 671 10.46 -5.56 22.40
C LEU A 671 9.12 -4.81 22.46
N VAL A 672 8.44 -4.61 21.32
CA VAL A 672 7.11 -3.95 21.31
C VAL A 672 6.06 -4.81 22.00
N SER A 673 6.04 -6.11 21.73
CA SER A 673 5.12 -7.04 22.39
C SER A 673 5.32 -7.01 23.90
N ALA A 674 6.57 -7.11 24.36
CA ALA A 674 6.91 -7.03 25.78
C ALA A 674 6.55 -5.67 26.40
N ALA A 675 6.71 -4.57 25.67
CA ALA A 675 6.31 -3.24 26.13
C ALA A 675 4.80 -3.16 26.39
N LEU A 676 3.98 -3.63 25.45
CA LEU A 676 2.53 -3.66 25.59
C LEU A 676 2.08 -4.63 26.70
N GLN A 677 2.72 -5.79 26.82
CA GLN A 677 2.44 -6.75 27.89
C GLN A 677 2.72 -6.17 29.28
N ASN A 678 3.82 -5.42 29.45
CA ASN A 678 4.07 -4.68 30.69
C ASN A 678 2.97 -3.64 30.95
N LEU A 679 2.56 -2.90 29.92
CA LEU A 679 1.50 -1.91 30.03
C LEU A 679 0.11 -2.50 30.28
N ALA A 680 -0.11 -3.82 30.15
CA ALA A 680 -1.36 -4.45 30.57
C ALA A 680 -1.56 -4.39 32.10
N PHE A 681 -0.49 -4.24 32.87
CA PHE A 681 -0.52 -4.16 34.34
C PHE A 681 -0.51 -2.70 34.84
N GLU A 682 -1.11 -2.46 36.00
CA GLU A 682 -1.09 -1.15 36.67
C GLU A 682 0.17 -1.02 37.54
N GLY A 683 0.81 0.15 37.54
CA GLY A 683 1.99 0.46 38.35
C GLY A 683 3.05 1.26 37.60
N GLU A 684 3.82 2.06 38.34
CA GLU A 684 4.89 2.90 37.78
C GLU A 684 6.04 2.07 37.20
N SER A 685 6.44 0.97 37.87
CA SER A 685 7.51 0.09 37.40
C SER A 685 7.22 -0.52 36.02
N TYR A 686 5.99 -0.99 35.80
CA TYR A 686 5.55 -1.51 34.50
C TYR A 686 5.52 -0.42 33.42
N ALA A 687 5.17 0.82 33.78
CA ALA A 687 5.18 1.94 32.85
C ALA A 687 6.61 2.35 32.46
N LEU A 688 7.56 2.35 33.41
CA LEU A 688 8.98 2.61 33.13
C LEU A 688 9.58 1.53 32.22
N GLU A 689 9.26 0.27 32.47
CA GLU A 689 9.78 -0.83 31.64
C GLU A 689 9.14 -0.82 30.24
N GLY A 690 7.84 -0.55 30.13
CA GLY A 690 7.17 -0.34 28.84
C GLY A 690 7.77 0.83 28.05
N LEU A 691 8.12 1.94 28.72
CA LEU A 691 8.82 3.07 28.11
C LEU A 691 10.20 2.67 27.58
N ARG A 692 10.98 1.94 28.38
CA ARG A 692 12.33 1.48 28.02
C ARG A 692 12.29 0.56 26.81
N LEU A 693 11.44 -0.46 26.84
CA LEU A 693 11.32 -1.48 25.79
C LEU A 693 10.84 -0.87 24.46
N ALA A 694 9.81 -0.03 24.48
CA ALA A 694 9.32 0.62 23.26
C ALA A 694 10.35 1.62 22.68
N THR A 695 11.15 2.27 23.53
CA THR A 695 12.27 3.12 23.08
C THR A 695 13.35 2.29 22.39
N LEU A 696 13.75 1.17 23.01
CA LEU A 696 14.74 0.26 22.44
C LEU A 696 14.26 -0.32 21.11
N ALA A 697 12.97 -0.66 21.00
CA ALA A 697 12.40 -1.18 19.76
C ALA A 697 12.53 -0.19 18.59
N LEU A 698 12.26 1.10 18.83
CA LEU A 698 12.41 2.15 17.82
C LEU A 698 13.88 2.45 17.49
N ASP A 699 14.80 2.10 18.37
CA ASP A 699 16.25 2.24 18.18
C ASP A 699 16.89 0.95 17.60
N THR A 700 16.26 0.39 16.58
CA THR A 700 16.75 -0.81 15.86
C THR A 700 17.04 -0.51 14.40
N ALA A 701 17.85 -1.34 13.75
CA ALA A 701 18.14 -1.18 12.33
C ALA A 701 16.87 -1.44 11.47
N PRO A 702 16.60 -0.66 10.40
CA PRO A 702 15.35 -0.69 9.64
C PRO A 702 15.16 -1.90 8.69
N ARG A 703 15.87 -3.02 8.88
CA ARG A 703 16.09 -4.02 7.82
C ARG A 703 15.10 -5.20 7.79
N ASP A 704 13.99 -5.11 8.52
CA ASP A 704 13.08 -6.23 8.81
C ASP A 704 11.75 -6.23 8.04
N GLY A 705 11.49 -5.25 7.16
CA GLY A 705 10.32 -5.20 6.28
C GLY A 705 9.46 -3.95 6.45
N GLU A 706 8.14 -4.06 6.22
CA GLU A 706 7.19 -2.98 6.53
C GLU A 706 7.19 -2.72 8.05
N ARG A 707 7.39 -1.47 8.45
CA ARG A 707 7.53 -1.07 9.86
C ARG A 707 6.39 -0.16 10.34
N HIS A 708 5.43 0.18 9.51
CA HIS A 708 4.43 1.19 9.86
C HIS A 708 3.59 0.74 11.06
N THR A 709 3.05 -0.49 10.99
CA THR A 709 2.25 -1.06 12.09
C THR A 709 3.10 -1.26 13.35
N PHE A 710 4.37 -1.66 13.18
CA PHE A 710 5.34 -1.77 14.25
C PHE A 710 5.58 -0.42 14.97
N VAL A 711 5.89 0.64 14.21
CA VAL A 711 6.14 1.98 14.73
C VAL A 711 4.89 2.50 15.43
N TRP A 712 3.72 2.26 14.86
CA TRP A 712 2.45 2.63 15.46
C TRP A 712 2.27 1.98 16.84
N ALA A 713 2.43 0.66 16.94
CA ALA A 713 2.32 -0.05 18.20
C ALA A 713 3.36 0.44 19.22
N ALA A 714 4.62 0.64 18.81
CA ALA A 714 5.69 1.14 19.67
C ALA A 714 5.40 2.56 20.19
N ARG A 715 4.97 3.48 19.33
CA ARG A 715 4.64 4.87 19.69
C ARG A 715 3.39 4.97 20.56
N GLN A 716 2.38 4.11 20.33
CA GLN A 716 1.21 4.02 21.21
C GLN A 716 1.58 3.47 22.60
N ALA A 717 2.48 2.47 22.65
CA ALA A 717 3.04 1.97 23.91
C ALA A 717 3.80 3.09 24.66
N LEU A 718 4.67 3.84 23.97
CA LEU A 718 5.37 5.00 24.53
C LEU A 718 4.39 6.06 25.05
N ALA A 719 3.38 6.44 24.26
CA ALA A 719 2.41 7.42 24.67
C ALA A 719 1.64 6.96 25.93
N THR A 720 1.21 5.70 25.96
CA THR A 720 0.51 5.11 27.11
C THR A 720 1.39 5.09 28.35
N ALA A 721 2.66 4.70 28.23
CA ALA A 721 3.63 4.72 29.31
C ALA A 721 3.84 6.15 29.85
N LEU A 722 4.08 7.12 28.97
CA LEU A 722 4.29 8.52 29.31
C LEU A 722 3.07 9.15 29.99
N THR A 723 1.86 8.82 29.54
CA THR A 723 0.62 9.26 30.21
C THR A 723 0.53 8.73 31.63
N ARG A 724 0.86 7.45 31.87
CA ARG A 724 0.86 6.86 33.22
C ARG A 724 1.93 7.44 34.14
N LEU A 725 3.05 7.84 33.56
CA LEU A 725 4.15 8.53 34.25
C LEU A 725 3.89 10.04 34.43
N ASN A 726 2.67 10.52 34.13
CA ASN A 726 2.28 11.92 34.22
C ASN A 726 3.18 12.87 33.38
N ARG A 727 3.58 12.44 32.18
CA ARG A 727 4.38 13.20 31.20
C ARG A 727 3.56 13.53 29.94
N PRO A 728 2.45 14.30 30.05
CA PRO A 728 1.48 14.47 28.97
C PRO A 728 2.04 15.19 27.73
N ARG A 729 3.01 16.09 27.89
CA ARG A 729 3.65 16.78 26.75
C ARG A 729 4.43 15.83 25.86
N GLU A 730 5.15 14.89 26.47
CA GLU A 730 5.93 13.90 25.72
C GLU A 730 5.03 12.82 25.11
N ALA A 731 3.96 12.44 25.82
CA ALA A 731 2.92 11.58 25.25
C ALA A 731 2.30 12.24 24.00
N ALA A 732 1.95 13.53 24.07
CA ALA A 732 1.42 14.29 22.94
C ALA A 732 2.42 14.37 21.76
N ALA A 733 3.72 14.46 22.02
CA ALA A 733 4.74 14.43 20.97
C ALA A 733 4.72 13.11 20.19
N GLN A 734 4.47 11.96 20.84
CA GLN A 734 4.33 10.68 20.14
C GLN A 734 3.14 10.66 19.17
N TRP A 735 2.00 11.24 19.57
CA TRP A 735 0.82 11.36 18.70
C TRP A 735 1.05 12.30 17.52
N GLN A 736 1.83 13.37 17.72
CA GLN A 736 2.19 14.27 16.62
C GLN A 736 3.07 13.59 15.57
N ILE A 737 4.00 12.73 15.99
CA ILE A 737 4.80 11.90 15.09
C ILE A 737 3.89 10.98 14.27
N LEU A 738 2.96 10.26 14.94
CA LEU A 738 2.00 9.40 14.26
C LEU A 738 1.12 10.16 13.26
N LEU A 739 0.61 11.34 13.64
CA LEU A 739 -0.21 12.18 12.77
C LEU A 739 0.55 12.67 11.52
N ALA A 740 1.86 12.91 11.64
CA ALA A 740 2.70 13.27 10.49
C ALA A 740 2.96 12.06 9.58
N GLY A 741 3.13 10.87 10.16
CA GLY A 741 3.37 9.63 9.42
C GLY A 741 2.13 8.95 8.84
N ALA A 742 0.91 9.46 9.09
CA ALA A 742 -0.31 8.87 8.54
C ALA A 742 -0.25 8.77 7.00
N ARG A 743 -0.53 7.57 6.46
CA ARG A 743 -0.42 7.26 5.02
C ARG A 743 -1.66 7.65 4.24
N ASN A 744 -2.80 7.76 4.92
CA ASN A 744 -4.07 8.19 4.34
C ASN A 744 -4.91 8.96 5.36
N ALA A 745 -5.98 9.61 4.88
CA ALA A 745 -6.87 10.41 5.71
C ALA A 745 -7.64 9.59 6.76
N GLY A 746 -7.95 8.31 6.50
CA GLY A 746 -8.65 7.44 7.45
C GLY A 746 -7.79 7.06 8.66
N GLU A 747 -6.53 6.68 8.40
CA GLU A 747 -5.49 6.52 9.42
C GLU A 747 -5.32 7.80 10.24
N GLN A 748 -5.20 8.95 9.57
CA GLN A 748 -5.07 10.24 10.24
C GLN A 748 -6.30 10.59 11.09
N GLY A 749 -7.50 10.25 10.63
CA GLY A 749 -8.75 10.47 11.38
C GLY A 749 -8.82 9.67 12.67
N THR A 750 -8.39 8.41 12.63
CA THR A 750 -8.28 7.56 13.83
C THR A 750 -7.31 8.16 14.85
N LEU A 751 -6.13 8.60 14.37
CA LEU A 751 -5.11 9.23 15.22
C LEU A 751 -5.57 10.60 15.77
N ALA A 752 -6.28 11.39 14.97
CA ALA A 752 -6.84 12.67 15.39
C ALA A 752 -7.88 12.48 16.49
N SER A 753 -8.74 11.47 16.36
CA SER A 753 -9.73 11.10 17.37
C SER A 753 -9.06 10.73 18.71
N GLY A 754 -8.01 9.91 18.68
CA GLY A 754 -7.21 9.59 19.88
C GLY A 754 -6.52 10.80 20.50
N THR A 755 -5.94 11.67 19.65
CA THR A 755 -5.28 12.91 20.08
C THR A 755 -6.26 13.88 20.74
N LEU A 756 -7.46 14.04 20.18
CA LEU A 756 -8.53 14.85 20.77
C LEU A 756 -8.92 14.34 22.16
N GLY A 757 -9.05 13.01 22.34
CA GLY A 757 -9.34 12.43 23.65
C GLY A 757 -8.28 12.73 24.71
N LEU A 758 -7.01 12.79 24.33
CA LEU A 758 -5.92 13.16 25.25
C LEU A 758 -5.94 14.64 25.61
N LEU A 759 -6.15 15.50 24.61
CA LEU A 759 -6.23 16.94 24.81
C LEU A 759 -7.44 17.31 25.69
N GLU A 760 -8.55 16.60 25.52
CA GLU A 760 -9.72 16.70 26.37
C GLU A 760 -9.44 16.28 27.81
N ALA A 761 -8.78 15.12 28.00
CA ALA A 761 -8.37 14.66 29.34
C ALA A 761 -7.43 15.65 30.04
N SER A 762 -6.55 16.33 29.29
CA SER A 762 -5.68 17.39 29.82
C SER A 762 -6.32 18.79 29.88
N ARG A 763 -7.59 18.93 29.46
CA ARG A 763 -8.30 20.21 29.33
C ARG A 763 -7.60 21.26 28.45
N ASP A 764 -6.90 20.83 27.39
CA ASP A 764 -6.16 21.69 26.46
C ASP A 764 -6.99 22.04 25.20
N ALA A 765 -7.91 23.00 25.35
CA ALA A 765 -8.73 23.48 24.24
C ALA A 765 -7.91 24.12 23.10
N ASN A 766 -6.78 24.77 23.42
CA ASN A 766 -5.90 25.38 22.43
C ASN A 766 -5.19 24.33 21.59
N GLY A 767 -4.78 23.21 22.20
CA GLY A 767 -4.24 22.06 21.50
C GLY A 767 -5.26 21.45 20.54
N ALA A 768 -6.51 21.30 20.97
CA ALA A 768 -7.58 20.78 20.13
C ALA A 768 -7.91 21.72 18.96
N ALA A 769 -7.95 23.03 19.19
CA ALA A 769 -8.10 24.03 18.14
C ALA A 769 -6.95 23.99 17.12
N ARG A 770 -5.69 23.89 17.57
CA ARG A 770 -4.53 23.72 16.67
C ARG A 770 -4.62 22.44 15.84
N LEU A 771 -5.11 21.34 16.44
CA LEU A 771 -5.30 20.08 15.72
C LEU A 771 -6.37 20.24 14.63
N LEU A 772 -7.55 20.78 14.94
CA LEU A 772 -8.61 20.98 13.94
C LEU A 772 -8.17 21.92 12.81
N ALA A 773 -7.48 23.02 13.14
CA ALA A 773 -6.91 23.92 12.14
C ALA A 773 -5.86 23.22 11.25
N ARG A 774 -5.02 22.35 11.82
CA ARG A 774 -4.09 21.52 11.03
C ARG A 774 -4.84 20.62 10.06
N LEU A 775 -5.85 19.88 10.54
CA LEU A 775 -6.63 18.94 9.72
C LEU A 775 -7.34 19.66 8.55
N ALA A 776 -7.84 20.89 8.80
CA ALA A 776 -8.46 21.71 7.75
C ALA A 776 -7.49 22.10 6.62
N GLY A 777 -6.19 22.20 6.93
CA GLY A 777 -5.12 22.51 5.98
C GLY A 777 -4.44 21.30 5.33
N GLU A 778 -4.77 20.05 5.73
CA GLU A 778 -4.11 18.85 5.19
C GLU A 778 -4.43 18.69 3.69
N PRO A 779 -3.43 18.45 2.82
CA PRO A 779 -3.61 18.45 1.36
C PRO A 779 -4.12 17.10 0.81
N TRP A 780 -5.03 16.42 1.51
CA TRP A 780 -5.78 15.29 0.93
C TRP A 780 -6.74 15.75 -0.17
N SER A 781 -7.36 14.82 -0.89
CA SER A 781 -8.51 15.17 -1.74
C SER A 781 -9.61 15.79 -0.89
N TYR A 782 -10.45 16.63 -1.52
CA TYR A 782 -11.55 17.33 -0.86
C TYR A 782 -12.42 16.36 -0.07
N SER A 783 -12.87 15.27 -0.68
CA SER A 783 -13.72 14.27 -0.02
C SER A 783 -13.05 13.66 1.22
N ALA A 784 -11.76 13.33 1.14
CA ALA A 784 -11.01 12.73 2.23
C ALA A 784 -10.73 13.74 3.37
N SER A 785 -10.34 14.97 3.03
CA SER A 785 -10.15 16.06 3.99
C SER A 785 -11.45 16.47 4.66
N ARG A 786 -12.56 16.50 3.93
CA ARG A 786 -13.88 16.76 4.47
C ARG A 786 -14.27 15.70 5.48
N ALA A 787 -14.21 14.41 5.10
CA ALA A 787 -14.53 13.32 6.02
C ALA A 787 -13.67 13.35 7.30
N LEU A 788 -12.36 13.61 7.14
CA LEU A 788 -11.41 13.76 8.24
C LEU A 788 -11.79 14.91 9.19
N LEU A 789 -12.04 16.11 8.65
CA LEU A 789 -12.36 17.28 9.44
C LEU A 789 -13.78 17.19 10.04
N ASP A 790 -14.74 16.65 9.32
CA ASP A 790 -16.12 16.44 9.77
C ASP A 790 -16.15 15.47 10.96
N ALA A 791 -15.43 14.33 10.87
CA ALA A 791 -15.34 13.36 11.97
C ALA A 791 -14.69 13.97 13.22
N ALA A 792 -13.56 14.67 13.05
CA ALA A 792 -12.87 15.33 14.15
C ALA A 792 -13.72 16.45 14.78
N SER A 793 -14.39 17.25 13.95
CA SER A 793 -15.29 18.33 14.38
C SER A 793 -16.54 17.80 15.07
N ALA A 794 -17.12 16.70 14.58
CA ALA A 794 -18.27 16.05 15.22
C ALA A 794 -17.92 15.52 16.62
N ARG A 795 -16.74 14.91 16.78
CA ARG A 795 -16.23 14.53 18.10
C ARG A 795 -16.01 15.74 19.01
N ALA A 796 -15.42 16.82 18.49
CA ALA A 796 -15.21 18.04 19.26
C ALA A 796 -16.53 18.74 19.63
N ALA A 797 -17.57 18.64 18.81
CA ALA A 797 -18.88 19.25 19.03
C ALA A 797 -19.63 18.66 20.23
N ILE A 798 -19.38 17.39 20.56
CA ILE A 798 -19.96 16.71 21.73
C ILE A 798 -19.06 16.80 22.98
N SER A 799 -17.88 17.41 22.88
CA SER A 799 -16.96 17.57 24.01
C SER A 799 -17.42 18.69 24.96
N PRO A 800 -17.18 18.56 26.29
CA PRO A 800 -17.34 19.67 27.23
C PRO A 800 -16.45 20.88 26.92
N LEU A 801 -15.43 20.73 26.07
CA LEU A 801 -14.55 21.81 25.63
C LEU A 801 -15.00 22.48 24.33
N ALA A 802 -16.17 22.15 23.76
CA ALA A 802 -16.62 22.67 22.47
C ALA A 802 -16.60 24.21 22.39
N ASP A 803 -17.11 24.90 23.41
CA ASP A 803 -17.13 26.38 23.49
C ASP A 803 -15.71 26.98 23.58
N PRO A 804 -14.83 26.50 24.50
CA PRO A 804 -13.41 26.89 24.52
C PRO A 804 -12.67 26.63 23.21
N ILE A 805 -12.91 25.50 22.55
CA ILE A 805 -12.25 25.13 21.27
C ILE A 805 -12.70 26.10 20.18
N SER A 806 -14.01 26.36 20.06
CA SER A 806 -14.56 27.32 19.10
C SER A 806 -13.96 28.71 19.31
N SER A 807 -13.85 29.15 20.56
CA SER A 807 -13.25 30.45 20.91
C SER A 807 -11.77 30.52 20.51
N ALA A 808 -11.00 29.46 20.76
CA ALA A 808 -9.59 29.37 20.39
C ALA A 808 -9.38 29.37 18.87
N LEU A 809 -10.24 28.68 18.11
CA LEU A 809 -10.20 28.70 16.64
C LEU A 809 -10.48 30.11 16.08
N LEU A 810 -11.50 30.78 16.60
CA LEU A 810 -11.84 32.15 16.20
C LEU A 810 -10.75 33.17 16.55
N ALA A 811 -9.90 32.88 17.54
CA ALA A 811 -8.78 33.73 17.95
C ALA A 811 -7.50 33.49 17.14
N ALA A 812 -7.31 32.31 16.54
CA ALA A 812 -6.08 31.92 15.83
C ALA A 812 -5.84 32.68 14.50
N ASN A 813 -6.85 33.42 14.02
CA ASN A 813 -6.82 34.35 12.88
C ASN A 813 -6.02 33.85 11.65
N ASN A 814 -6.32 32.64 11.19
CA ASN A 814 -5.80 32.09 9.94
C ASN A 814 -6.90 31.31 9.21
N ASP A 815 -6.79 31.22 7.88
CA ASP A 815 -7.81 30.63 7.00
C ASP A 815 -8.21 29.21 7.40
N ALA A 816 -7.25 28.36 7.75
CA ALA A 816 -7.52 26.97 8.13
C ALA A 816 -8.26 26.87 9.46
N ALA A 817 -7.95 27.74 10.43
CA ALA A 817 -8.69 27.82 11.68
C ALA A 817 -10.12 28.36 11.48
N THR A 818 -10.32 29.30 10.55
CA THR A 818 -11.66 29.80 10.20
C THR A 818 -12.51 28.70 9.56
N LEU A 819 -11.95 27.92 8.63
CA LEU A 819 -12.61 26.75 8.04
C LEU A 819 -12.97 25.70 9.10
N ALA A 820 -12.04 25.40 10.01
CA ALA A 820 -12.29 24.48 11.13
C ALA A 820 -13.37 25.00 12.08
N ALA A 821 -13.41 26.31 12.37
CA ALA A 821 -14.44 26.93 13.21
C ALA A 821 -15.83 26.81 12.57
N ALA A 822 -15.95 27.08 11.27
CA ALA A 822 -17.21 26.93 10.54
C ALA A 822 -17.68 25.47 10.51
N THR A 823 -16.76 24.53 10.26
CA THR A 823 -17.09 23.09 10.26
C THR A 823 -17.56 22.63 11.66
N LEU A 824 -16.86 23.04 12.71
CA LEU A 824 -17.26 22.76 14.10
C LEU A 824 -18.65 23.35 14.40
N ALA A 825 -18.92 24.58 13.99
CA ALA A 825 -20.23 25.20 14.20
C ALA A 825 -21.35 24.40 13.51
N VAL A 826 -21.16 23.97 12.26
CA VAL A 826 -22.11 23.12 11.53
C VAL A 826 -22.37 21.82 12.29
N LYS A 827 -21.32 21.13 12.76
CA LYS A 827 -21.50 19.89 13.54
C LYS A 827 -22.16 20.09 14.89
N ARG A 828 -22.00 21.26 15.52
CA ARG A 828 -22.76 21.62 16.73
C ARG A 828 -24.24 21.82 16.44
N LEU A 829 -24.58 22.40 15.29
CA LEU A 829 -25.98 22.53 14.84
C LEU A 829 -26.60 21.15 14.57
N ASP A 830 -25.91 20.29 13.81
CA ASP A 830 -26.35 18.91 13.53
C ASP A 830 -26.60 18.12 14.84
N ASN A 831 -25.74 18.31 15.84
CA ASN A 831 -25.88 17.66 17.14
C ASN A 831 -27.06 18.22 17.95
N ALA A 832 -27.28 19.54 17.92
CA ALA A 832 -28.40 20.17 18.60
C ALA A 832 -29.75 19.77 17.98
N GLN A 833 -29.83 19.62 16.65
CA GLN A 833 -31.00 19.12 15.95
C GLN A 833 -31.31 17.67 16.33
N ARG A 834 -30.32 16.77 16.28
CA ARG A 834 -30.50 15.37 16.70
C ARG A 834 -30.91 15.23 18.16
N ALA A 835 -30.43 16.10 19.05
CA ALA A 835 -30.84 16.09 20.45
C ALA A 835 -32.32 16.46 20.65
N LEU A 836 -32.93 17.22 19.74
CA LEU A 836 -34.35 17.57 19.76
C LEU A 836 -35.25 16.45 19.20
N GLU A 837 -34.70 15.62 18.31
CA GLU A 837 -35.41 14.46 17.75
C GLU A 837 -35.52 13.30 18.76
N ALA A 838 -34.75 13.34 19.86
CA ALA A 838 -34.80 12.34 20.91
C ALA A 838 -36.13 12.42 21.70
N PRO A 839 -36.79 11.28 22.01
CA PRO A 839 -38.06 11.25 22.76
C PRO A 839 -38.01 11.93 24.14
N GLU A 840 -36.80 12.04 24.72
CA GLU A 840 -36.53 12.68 26.01
C GLU A 840 -35.59 13.89 25.84
N ALA A 841 -35.87 14.74 24.85
CA ALA A 841 -35.05 15.93 24.57
C ALA A 841 -34.80 16.75 25.86
N PRO A 842 -33.53 17.07 26.21
CA PRO A 842 -33.22 17.82 27.42
C PRO A 842 -33.92 19.19 27.43
N PRO A 843 -34.28 19.75 28.60
CA PRO A 843 -34.90 21.09 28.69
C PRO A 843 -34.06 22.22 28.07
N ALA A 844 -32.74 22.00 27.92
CA ALA A 844 -31.82 22.96 27.31
C ALA A 844 -31.68 22.79 25.78
N ALA A 845 -32.34 21.81 25.16
CA ALA A 845 -32.15 21.45 23.75
C ALA A 845 -32.53 22.60 22.79
N ASP A 846 -33.66 23.25 23.01
CA ASP A 846 -34.10 24.41 22.20
C ASP A 846 -33.13 25.59 22.32
N GLY A 847 -32.67 25.88 23.54
CA GLY A 847 -31.69 26.93 23.80
C GLY A 847 -30.33 26.64 23.16
N ASN A 848 -29.92 25.37 23.13
CA ASN A 848 -28.71 24.91 22.45
C ASN A 848 -28.84 25.00 20.94
N LEU A 849 -30.01 24.65 20.36
CA LEU A 849 -30.28 24.81 18.94
C LEU A 849 -30.21 26.29 18.53
N ALA A 850 -30.90 27.17 19.25
CA ALA A 850 -30.90 28.61 18.94
C ALA A 850 -29.49 29.23 19.01
N ARG A 851 -28.65 28.77 19.95
CA ARG A 851 -27.24 29.18 20.03
C ARG A 851 -26.44 28.64 18.85
N ALA A 852 -26.54 27.33 18.55
CA ALA A 852 -25.81 26.70 17.46
C ALA A 852 -26.17 27.32 16.10
N THR A 853 -27.44 27.63 15.83
CA THR A 853 -27.88 28.32 14.61
C THR A 853 -27.23 29.69 14.47
N ARG A 854 -27.15 30.47 15.57
CA ARG A 854 -26.48 31.77 15.57
C ARG A 854 -24.98 31.64 15.30
N ASP A 855 -24.33 30.69 15.99
CA ASP A 855 -22.89 30.47 15.89
C ASP A 855 -22.49 30.02 14.48
N VAL A 856 -23.31 29.17 13.82
CA VAL A 856 -23.14 28.79 12.41
C VAL A 856 -23.21 30.01 11.51
N GLY A 857 -24.23 30.86 11.66
CA GLY A 857 -24.36 32.08 10.85
C GLY A 857 -23.12 32.99 10.96
N VAL A 858 -22.62 33.21 12.19
CA VAL A 858 -21.40 34.00 12.41
C VAL A 858 -20.16 33.35 11.79
N ALA A 859 -20.04 32.02 11.91
CA ALA A 859 -18.88 31.31 11.39
C ALA A 859 -18.86 31.27 9.84
N LEU A 860 -20.03 31.09 9.20
CA LEU A 860 -20.16 31.14 7.74
C LEU A 860 -19.87 32.53 7.18
N GLU A 861 -20.32 33.61 7.84
CA GLU A 861 -19.99 34.98 7.42
C GLU A 861 -18.47 35.26 7.50
N ARG A 862 -17.79 34.77 8.54
CA ARG A 862 -16.32 34.85 8.62
C ARG A 862 -15.60 34.00 7.57
N LEU A 863 -16.25 32.95 7.07
CA LEU A 863 -15.68 32.05 6.07
C LEU A 863 -15.73 32.63 4.65
N ARG A 864 -16.64 33.56 4.35
CA ARG A 864 -16.76 34.21 3.03
C ARG A 864 -15.43 34.77 2.49
N PRO A 865 -14.67 35.61 3.22
CA PRO A 865 -13.39 36.12 2.71
C PRO A 865 -12.34 35.01 2.52
N VAL A 866 -12.42 33.92 3.28
CA VAL A 866 -11.50 32.77 3.14
C VAL A 866 -11.75 32.01 1.84
N ALA A 867 -13.01 31.90 1.40
CA ALA A 867 -13.34 31.33 0.10
C ALA A 867 -12.71 32.11 -1.06
N GLU A 868 -12.30 33.36 -0.81
CA GLU A 868 -11.62 34.22 -1.77
C GLU A 868 -10.09 34.28 -1.58
N GLY A 869 -9.56 33.66 -0.53
CA GLY A 869 -8.16 33.77 -0.10
C GLY A 869 -7.13 33.13 -1.03
N GLU A 870 -5.86 33.42 -0.76
CA GLU A 870 -4.71 32.97 -1.57
C GLU A 870 -4.41 31.47 -1.40
N ASN A 871 -4.74 30.90 -0.24
CA ASN A 871 -4.58 29.46 -0.01
C ASN A 871 -5.65 28.69 -0.80
N ARG A 872 -5.33 28.33 -2.05
CA ARG A 872 -6.24 27.67 -3.00
C ARG A 872 -6.99 26.48 -2.40
N LEU A 873 -6.32 25.64 -1.62
CA LEU A 873 -6.91 24.46 -0.98
C LEU A 873 -7.96 24.85 0.05
N VAL A 874 -7.60 25.71 0.99
CA VAL A 874 -8.52 26.15 2.06
C VAL A 874 -9.66 26.99 1.47
N ALA A 875 -9.38 27.83 0.47
CA ALA A 875 -10.36 28.63 -0.24
C ALA A 875 -11.40 27.76 -0.99
N ALA A 876 -10.96 26.73 -1.72
CA ALA A 876 -11.86 25.79 -2.38
C ALA A 876 -12.77 25.05 -1.39
N ARG A 877 -12.22 24.63 -0.24
CA ARG A 877 -12.98 23.96 0.82
C ARG A 877 -13.97 24.90 1.50
N ALA A 878 -13.56 26.14 1.76
CA ALA A 878 -14.42 27.19 2.28
C ALA A 878 -15.58 27.48 1.30
N ALA A 879 -15.29 27.58 -0.01
CA ALA A 879 -16.30 27.77 -1.04
C ALA A 879 -17.31 26.60 -1.08
N ALA A 880 -16.83 25.36 -1.03
CA ALA A 880 -17.70 24.19 -0.99
C ALA A 880 -18.56 24.15 0.29
N LEU A 881 -17.99 24.43 1.46
CA LEU A 881 -18.74 24.45 2.73
C LEU A 881 -19.83 25.54 2.72
N LEU A 882 -19.52 26.73 2.16
CA LEU A 882 -20.51 27.80 1.95
C LEU A 882 -21.61 27.38 0.99
N ALA A 883 -21.27 26.76 -0.15
CA ALA A 883 -22.24 26.33 -1.15
C ALA A 883 -23.24 25.27 -0.63
N GLU A 884 -22.86 24.56 0.45
CA GLU A 884 -23.68 23.53 1.06
C GLU A 884 -24.51 24.02 2.25
N ASN A 885 -23.96 24.94 3.05
CA ASN A 885 -24.53 25.29 4.35
C ASN A 885 -25.03 26.74 4.46
N ALA A 886 -24.61 27.62 3.54
CA ALA A 886 -25.11 28.98 3.52
C ALA A 886 -26.39 29.08 2.67
N GLU A 887 -27.34 29.87 3.15
CA GLU A 887 -28.52 30.26 2.36
C GLU A 887 -28.07 31.23 1.26
N LEU A 888 -27.88 30.71 0.03
CA LEU A 888 -27.37 31.45 -1.12
C LEU A 888 -28.32 31.31 -2.32
N PRO A 889 -28.44 32.34 -3.17
CA PRO A 889 -29.05 32.21 -4.49
C PRO A 889 -28.30 31.17 -5.34
N ASP A 890 -29.01 30.48 -6.24
CA ASP A 890 -28.45 29.40 -7.07
C ASP A 890 -27.22 29.84 -7.87
N GLU A 891 -27.19 31.05 -8.41
CA GLU A 891 -26.04 31.60 -9.15
C GLU A 891 -24.77 31.69 -8.28
N ALA A 892 -24.92 32.20 -7.04
CA ALA A 892 -23.82 32.31 -6.10
C ALA A 892 -23.34 30.93 -5.64
N ARG A 893 -24.26 29.99 -5.42
CA ARG A 893 -23.94 28.60 -5.11
C ARG A 893 -23.15 27.92 -6.22
N LEU A 894 -23.59 28.08 -7.48
CA LEU A 894 -22.90 27.55 -8.65
C LEU A 894 -21.50 28.14 -8.83
N ALA A 895 -21.34 29.45 -8.60
CA ALA A 895 -20.03 30.11 -8.69
C ALA A 895 -19.02 29.53 -7.68
N LEU A 896 -19.45 29.29 -6.43
CA LEU A 896 -18.62 28.68 -5.40
C LEU A 896 -18.23 27.23 -5.74
N LEU A 897 -19.19 26.42 -6.22
CA LEU A 897 -18.92 25.04 -6.63
C LEU A 897 -17.94 24.97 -7.82
N ARG A 898 -18.10 25.84 -8.82
CA ARG A 898 -17.17 25.95 -9.95
C ARG A 898 -15.76 26.32 -9.48
N ARG A 899 -15.64 27.27 -8.55
CA ARG A 899 -14.34 27.66 -7.96
C ARG A 899 -13.68 26.50 -7.20
N ALA A 900 -14.46 25.72 -6.45
CA ALA A 900 -13.93 24.55 -5.75
C ALA A 900 -13.42 23.49 -6.76
N ILE A 901 -14.18 23.25 -7.84
CA ILE A 901 -13.82 22.32 -8.92
C ILE A 901 -12.59 22.79 -9.71
N GLU A 902 -12.35 24.09 -9.85
CA GLU A 902 -11.12 24.58 -10.49
C GLU A 902 -9.84 24.17 -9.73
N VAL A 903 -9.92 24.05 -8.41
CA VAL A 903 -8.81 23.60 -7.54
C VAL A 903 -8.77 22.09 -7.43
N GLU A 904 -9.93 21.43 -7.33
CA GLU A 904 -10.03 19.97 -7.22
C GLU A 904 -10.91 19.37 -8.34
N PRO A 905 -10.48 19.46 -9.61
CA PRO A 905 -11.29 19.08 -10.77
C PRO A 905 -11.59 17.60 -10.88
N ARG A 906 -10.92 16.78 -10.08
CA ARG A 906 -11.04 15.32 -10.02
C ARG A 906 -11.75 14.82 -8.77
N ASP A 907 -12.23 15.70 -7.90
CA ASP A 907 -13.00 15.28 -6.74
C ASP A 907 -14.45 14.97 -7.15
N ALA A 908 -14.87 13.72 -6.90
CA ALA A 908 -16.17 13.23 -7.29
C ALA A 908 -17.30 13.96 -6.54
N ALA A 909 -17.14 14.20 -5.23
CA ALA A 909 -18.17 14.86 -4.42
C ALA A 909 -18.46 16.28 -4.92
N LEU A 910 -17.40 17.04 -5.24
CA LEU A 910 -17.57 18.39 -5.81
C LEU A 910 -18.27 18.37 -7.17
N ARG A 911 -17.86 17.48 -8.09
CA ARG A 911 -18.49 17.34 -9.41
C ARG A 911 -19.96 16.93 -9.30
N LEU A 912 -20.29 16.00 -8.40
CA LEU A 912 -21.66 15.56 -8.17
C LEU A 912 -22.52 16.64 -7.52
N ALA A 913 -21.96 17.42 -6.59
CA ALA A 913 -22.63 18.59 -6.02
C ALA A 913 -22.93 19.64 -7.11
N LEU A 914 -21.99 19.88 -8.04
CA LEU A 914 -22.23 20.75 -9.19
C LEU A 914 -23.32 20.17 -10.11
N ILE A 915 -23.25 18.89 -10.48
CA ILE A 915 -24.27 18.23 -11.31
C ILE A 915 -25.68 18.38 -10.69
N GLY A 916 -25.80 18.21 -9.37
CA GLY A 916 -27.07 18.36 -8.65
C GLY A 916 -27.59 19.80 -8.58
N ALA A 917 -26.72 20.79 -8.76
CA ALA A 917 -27.08 22.22 -8.76
C ALA A 917 -27.35 22.77 -10.18
N LEU A 918 -26.95 22.06 -11.24
CA LEU A 918 -27.10 22.50 -12.62
C LEU A 918 -28.48 22.15 -13.20
N ALA A 919 -28.92 22.96 -14.18
CA ALA A 919 -30.08 22.62 -15.01
C ALA A 919 -29.83 21.34 -15.85
N PRO A 920 -30.87 20.57 -16.24
CA PRO A 920 -30.71 19.23 -16.84
C PRO A 920 -29.74 19.15 -18.03
N GLU A 921 -29.76 20.12 -18.96
CA GLU A 921 -28.86 20.13 -20.11
C GLU A 921 -27.39 20.41 -19.73
N GLU A 922 -27.16 21.32 -18.79
CA GLU A 922 -25.81 21.61 -18.28
C GLU A 922 -25.28 20.47 -17.43
N ALA A 923 -26.15 19.86 -16.61
CA ALA A 923 -25.84 18.66 -15.83
C ALA A 923 -25.46 17.49 -16.74
N ALA A 924 -26.08 17.33 -17.91
CA ALA A 924 -25.69 16.32 -18.89
C ALA A 924 -24.27 16.55 -19.45
N LYS A 925 -23.91 17.80 -19.77
CA LYS A 925 -22.56 18.16 -20.23
C LYS A 925 -21.52 17.93 -19.12
N GLU A 926 -21.84 18.34 -17.90
CA GLU A 926 -20.94 18.18 -16.75
C GLU A 926 -20.74 16.69 -16.40
N ARG A 927 -21.76 15.84 -16.54
CA ARG A 927 -21.62 14.37 -16.41
C ARG A 927 -20.64 13.79 -17.43
N GLN A 928 -20.66 14.27 -18.68
CA GLN A 928 -19.69 13.85 -19.69
C GLN A 928 -18.27 14.30 -19.34
N ILE A 929 -18.11 15.52 -18.81
CA ILE A 929 -16.81 16.01 -18.32
C ILE A 929 -16.34 15.12 -17.16
N ALA A 930 -17.18 14.89 -16.16
CA ALA A 930 -16.87 14.06 -15.01
C ALA A 930 -16.48 12.63 -15.42
N ALA A 931 -17.19 12.01 -16.38
CA ALA A 931 -16.84 10.69 -16.91
C ALA A 931 -15.46 10.64 -17.59
N ARG A 932 -14.96 11.78 -18.08
CA ARG A 932 -13.65 11.91 -18.73
C ARG A 932 -12.52 12.28 -17.76
N THR A 933 -12.83 13.04 -16.72
CA THR A 933 -11.83 13.61 -15.80
C THR A 933 -11.66 12.81 -14.53
N LEU A 934 -12.75 12.25 -14.00
CA LEU A 934 -12.70 11.41 -12.82
C LEU A 934 -11.98 10.11 -13.17
N ASP A 935 -11.23 9.59 -12.19
CA ASP A 935 -10.56 8.32 -12.38
C ASP A 935 -11.57 7.22 -12.68
N PHE A 936 -11.13 6.19 -13.38
CA PHE A 936 -11.91 4.96 -13.61
C PHE A 936 -12.01 4.12 -12.33
N ASP A 937 -12.20 4.80 -11.20
CA ASP A 937 -12.49 4.21 -9.92
C ASP A 937 -13.95 3.73 -9.89
N LEU A 938 -14.16 2.54 -9.31
CA LEU A 938 -15.45 1.87 -9.36
C LEU A 938 -16.52 2.64 -8.59
N GLU A 939 -16.17 3.16 -7.41
CA GLU A 939 -17.09 3.92 -6.57
C GLU A 939 -17.48 5.25 -7.21
N THR A 940 -16.51 5.93 -7.83
CA THR A 940 -16.78 7.16 -8.56
C THR A 940 -17.74 6.92 -9.75
N ARG A 941 -17.56 5.81 -10.47
CA ARG A 941 -18.46 5.44 -11.58
C ARG A 941 -19.84 5.03 -11.10
N ARG A 942 -19.95 4.36 -9.95
CA ARG A 942 -21.25 4.08 -9.30
C ARG A 942 -22.00 5.37 -9.04
N GLN A 943 -21.32 6.35 -8.45
CA GLN A 943 -21.94 7.64 -8.12
C GLN A 943 -22.34 8.41 -9.38
N LEU A 944 -21.53 8.36 -10.44
CA LEU A 944 -21.90 8.91 -11.75
C LEU A 944 -23.12 8.23 -12.36
N ALA A 945 -23.21 6.89 -12.27
CA ALA A 945 -24.39 6.14 -12.72
C ALA A 945 -25.64 6.54 -11.92
N ASN A 946 -25.54 6.63 -10.59
CA ASN A 946 -26.63 7.07 -9.72
C ASN A 946 -27.06 8.52 -10.03
N ALA A 947 -26.12 9.43 -10.30
CA ALA A 947 -26.42 10.80 -10.68
C ALA A 947 -27.09 10.88 -12.07
N ALA A 948 -26.61 10.11 -13.04
CA ALA A 948 -27.23 10.01 -14.37
C ALA A 948 -28.67 9.48 -14.28
N ARG A 949 -28.89 8.44 -13.47
CA ARG A 949 -30.21 7.84 -13.20
C ARG A 949 -31.16 8.87 -12.59
N ARG A 950 -30.71 9.60 -11.56
CA ARG A 950 -31.51 10.67 -10.91
C ARG A 950 -31.80 11.84 -11.85
N GLY A 951 -30.87 12.15 -12.75
CA GLY A 951 -31.03 13.17 -13.79
C GLY A 951 -31.89 12.74 -14.99
N GLY A 952 -32.47 11.53 -14.99
CA GLY A 952 -33.34 11.02 -16.04
C GLY A 952 -32.63 10.32 -17.22
N ASP A 953 -31.30 10.24 -17.22
CA ASP A 953 -30.50 9.55 -18.24
C ASP A 953 -30.28 8.07 -17.85
N VAL A 954 -31.36 7.30 -17.92
CA VAL A 954 -31.37 5.90 -17.51
C VAL A 954 -30.50 5.02 -18.42
N ALA A 955 -30.43 5.35 -19.72
CA ALA A 955 -29.61 4.61 -20.68
C ALA A 955 -28.11 4.79 -20.41
N GLY A 956 -27.66 6.04 -20.19
CA GLY A 956 -26.28 6.32 -19.80
C GLY A 956 -25.93 5.73 -18.44
N ALA A 957 -26.85 5.79 -17.47
CA ALA A 957 -26.66 5.16 -16.16
C ALA A 957 -26.47 3.64 -16.27
N LEU A 958 -27.30 2.97 -17.06
CA LEU A 958 -27.22 1.52 -17.25
C LEU A 958 -25.90 1.11 -17.90
N GLN A 959 -25.45 1.87 -18.90
CA GLN A 959 -24.18 1.62 -19.56
C GLN A 959 -23.00 1.76 -18.58
N ILE A 960 -22.93 2.87 -17.84
CA ILE A 960 -21.87 3.09 -16.84
C ILE A 960 -21.93 2.00 -15.76
N GLY A 961 -23.13 1.64 -15.30
CA GLY A 961 -23.36 0.59 -14.32
C GLY A 961 -22.85 -0.78 -14.78
N GLU A 962 -23.18 -1.22 -16.00
CA GLU A 962 -22.73 -2.51 -16.54
C GLU A 962 -21.21 -2.55 -16.74
N GLU A 963 -20.60 -1.50 -17.29
CA GLU A 963 -19.14 -1.42 -17.42
C GLU A 963 -18.43 -1.52 -16.06
N THR A 964 -18.96 -0.81 -15.07
CA THR A 964 -18.39 -0.73 -13.72
C THR A 964 -18.54 -2.05 -12.99
N PHE A 965 -19.73 -2.65 -13.04
CA PHE A 965 -19.98 -3.96 -12.45
C PHE A 965 -19.14 -5.06 -13.13
N ALA A 966 -19.00 -5.02 -14.47
CA ALA A 966 -18.16 -5.95 -15.22
C ALA A 966 -16.68 -5.86 -14.84
N ALA A 967 -16.18 -4.63 -14.62
CA ALA A 967 -14.83 -4.39 -14.13
C ALA A 967 -14.65 -4.91 -12.70
N ALA A 968 -15.55 -4.55 -11.78
CA ALA A 968 -15.54 -4.99 -10.38
C ALA A 968 -15.57 -6.52 -10.24
N THR A 969 -16.36 -7.21 -11.06
CA THR A 969 -16.55 -8.67 -10.99
C THR A 969 -15.28 -9.44 -11.37
N ARG A 970 -14.40 -8.83 -12.18
CA ARG A 970 -13.27 -9.52 -12.82
C ARG A 970 -11.92 -9.03 -12.34
N ALA A 971 -11.89 -7.92 -11.62
CA ALA A 971 -10.71 -7.39 -10.95
C ALA A 971 -10.45 -8.17 -9.64
N PRO A 972 -9.33 -8.90 -9.51
CA PRO A 972 -8.96 -9.53 -8.24
C PRO A 972 -8.80 -8.50 -7.12
N GLU A 973 -8.38 -7.28 -7.45
CA GLU A 973 -8.14 -6.19 -6.51
C GLU A 973 -9.41 -5.55 -5.91
N THR A 974 -10.57 -5.76 -6.53
CA THR A 974 -11.83 -5.19 -6.02
C THR A 974 -12.32 -6.05 -4.88
N ASP A 975 -12.42 -5.52 -3.67
CA ASP A 975 -12.99 -6.28 -2.56
C ASP A 975 -14.49 -6.57 -2.75
N THR A 976 -14.98 -7.51 -1.95
CA THR A 976 -16.35 -7.97 -2.03
C THR A 976 -17.41 -6.90 -1.69
N ASN A 977 -17.13 -5.97 -0.77
CA ASN A 977 -18.06 -4.90 -0.39
C ASN A 977 -18.19 -3.87 -1.52
N THR A 978 -17.07 -3.42 -2.08
CA THR A 978 -17.04 -2.56 -3.26
C THR A 978 -17.82 -3.19 -4.41
N TRP A 979 -17.62 -4.48 -4.66
CA TRP A 979 -18.38 -5.21 -5.68
C TRP A 979 -19.89 -5.25 -5.39
N GLN A 980 -20.31 -5.53 -4.15
CA GLN A 980 -21.74 -5.55 -3.77
C GLN A 980 -22.39 -4.18 -4.04
N ARG A 981 -21.73 -3.08 -3.66
CA ARG A 981 -22.22 -1.72 -3.90
C ARG A 981 -22.47 -1.46 -5.38
N MET A 982 -21.57 -1.94 -6.26
CA MET A 982 -21.77 -1.88 -7.72
C MET A 982 -22.99 -2.70 -8.16
N ALA A 983 -23.15 -3.90 -7.61
CA ALA A 983 -24.25 -4.80 -7.93
C ALA A 983 -25.61 -4.19 -7.57
N PHE A 984 -25.73 -3.57 -6.39
CA PHE A 984 -26.94 -2.88 -5.94
C PHE A 984 -27.30 -1.70 -6.84
N SER A 985 -26.34 -0.81 -7.11
CA SER A 985 -26.54 0.35 -7.98
C SER A 985 -26.96 -0.06 -9.40
N LEU A 986 -26.31 -1.09 -9.96
CA LEU A 986 -26.70 -1.64 -11.27
C LEU A 986 -28.08 -2.29 -11.23
N ALA A 987 -28.42 -3.05 -10.18
CA ALA A 987 -29.73 -3.69 -10.05
C ALA A 987 -30.86 -2.66 -10.05
N LYS A 988 -30.70 -1.56 -9.30
CA LYS A 988 -31.66 -0.46 -9.29
C LYS A 988 -31.75 0.22 -10.66
N THR A 989 -30.62 0.47 -11.31
CA THR A 989 -30.58 1.10 -12.63
C THR A 989 -31.23 0.21 -13.70
N ALA A 990 -30.96 -1.09 -13.69
CA ALA A 990 -31.60 -2.07 -14.57
C ALA A 990 -33.12 -2.12 -14.35
N PHE A 991 -33.57 -2.01 -13.10
CA PHE A 991 -34.98 -1.95 -12.75
C PHE A 991 -35.65 -0.68 -13.34
N ASP A 992 -35.04 0.49 -13.14
CA ASP A 992 -35.53 1.76 -13.70
C ASP A 992 -35.49 1.75 -15.25
N ALA A 993 -34.53 1.04 -15.84
CA ALA A 993 -34.43 0.79 -17.29
C ALA A 993 -35.40 -0.28 -17.82
N ARG A 994 -36.27 -0.85 -16.96
CA ARG A 994 -37.21 -1.94 -17.27
C ARG A 994 -36.55 -3.26 -17.69
N GLN A 995 -35.28 -3.47 -17.38
CA GLN A 995 -34.56 -4.74 -17.54
C GLN A 995 -34.78 -5.65 -16.32
N ASN A 996 -36.03 -6.05 -16.10
CA ASN A 996 -36.46 -6.75 -14.88
C ASN A 996 -35.74 -8.07 -14.62
N SER A 997 -35.38 -8.83 -15.66
CA SER A 997 -34.62 -10.09 -15.51
C SER A 997 -33.23 -9.82 -14.92
N ARG A 998 -32.52 -8.83 -15.47
CA ARG A 998 -31.19 -8.43 -15.02
C ARG A 998 -31.20 -7.94 -13.56
N ALA A 999 -32.18 -7.11 -13.21
CA ALA A 999 -32.35 -6.64 -11.84
C ALA A 999 -32.65 -7.79 -10.87
N LEU A 1000 -33.52 -8.73 -11.26
CA LEU A 1000 -33.87 -9.89 -10.45
C LEU A 1000 -32.67 -10.82 -10.23
N ASP A 1001 -31.87 -11.07 -11.26
CA ASP A 1001 -30.66 -11.90 -11.16
C ASP A 1001 -29.70 -11.34 -10.11
N LEU A 1002 -29.47 -10.02 -10.12
CA LEU A 1002 -28.59 -9.34 -9.18
C LEU A 1002 -29.13 -9.36 -7.75
N TYR A 1003 -30.38 -8.93 -7.53
CA TYR A 1003 -30.96 -8.92 -6.18
C TYR A 1003 -31.11 -10.34 -5.60
N THR A 1004 -31.45 -11.33 -6.44
CA THR A 1004 -31.51 -12.73 -6.01
C THR A 1004 -30.14 -13.21 -5.58
N GLY A 1005 -29.10 -12.94 -6.38
CA GLY A 1005 -27.72 -13.25 -6.02
C GLY A 1005 -27.26 -12.59 -4.73
N LEU A 1006 -27.61 -11.32 -4.51
CA LEU A 1006 -27.32 -10.56 -3.29
C LEU A 1006 -28.14 -11.01 -2.06
N SER A 1007 -29.22 -11.77 -2.26
CA SER A 1007 -30.04 -12.33 -1.18
C SER A 1007 -29.63 -13.74 -0.71
N LEU A 1008 -28.68 -14.37 -1.43
CA LEU A 1008 -28.19 -15.72 -1.13
C LEU A 1008 -27.55 -15.81 0.27
N PRO A 1009 -27.51 -17.01 0.90
CA PRO A 1009 -26.86 -17.23 2.20
C PRO A 1009 -25.37 -16.89 2.24
N GLN A 1010 -24.79 -16.50 1.09
CA GLN A 1010 -23.41 -16.06 0.97
C GLN A 1010 -23.08 -14.65 1.43
N TRP A 1011 -24.10 -13.94 1.87
CA TRP A 1011 -24.00 -12.58 2.37
C TRP A 1011 -24.46 -12.53 3.83
N ASN A 1012 -24.01 -11.53 4.59
CA ASN A 1012 -24.47 -11.37 5.97
C ASN A 1012 -25.99 -11.06 5.99
N ALA A 1013 -26.64 -11.25 7.13
CA ALA A 1013 -28.09 -11.12 7.22
C ALA A 1013 -28.60 -9.69 6.89
N ILE A 1014 -27.83 -8.65 7.23
CA ILE A 1014 -28.15 -7.24 6.95
C ILE A 1014 -28.11 -6.96 5.44
N ASP A 1015 -27.05 -7.39 4.74
CA ASP A 1015 -26.91 -7.23 3.28
C ASP A 1015 -28.04 -7.95 2.53
N ARG A 1016 -28.40 -9.15 2.98
CA ARG A 1016 -29.50 -9.94 2.40
C ARG A 1016 -30.83 -9.24 2.59
N ALA A 1017 -31.07 -8.68 3.78
CA ALA A 1017 -32.26 -7.88 4.04
C ALA A 1017 -32.30 -6.64 3.16
N ALA A 1018 -31.17 -5.95 2.98
CA ALA A 1018 -31.06 -4.79 2.10
C ALA A 1018 -31.46 -5.14 0.66
N ALA A 1019 -30.96 -6.26 0.12
CA ALA A 1019 -31.32 -6.75 -1.22
C ALA A 1019 -32.81 -7.07 -1.37
N LEU A 1020 -33.41 -7.76 -0.39
CA LEU A 1020 -34.83 -8.11 -0.40
C LEU A 1020 -35.73 -6.88 -0.23
N LEU A 1021 -35.35 -5.92 0.60
CA LEU A 1021 -36.07 -4.67 0.82
C LEU A 1021 -36.02 -3.76 -0.42
N ALA A 1022 -34.85 -3.66 -1.05
CA ALA A 1022 -34.67 -2.97 -2.33
C ALA A 1022 -35.55 -3.57 -3.44
N LEU A 1023 -35.51 -4.89 -3.63
CA LEU A 1023 -36.34 -5.59 -4.62
C LEU A 1023 -37.84 -5.40 -4.34
N ARG A 1024 -38.25 -5.48 -3.08
CA ARG A 1024 -39.64 -5.21 -2.66
C ARG A 1024 -40.09 -3.81 -3.05
N ARG A 1025 -39.25 -2.79 -2.81
CA ARG A 1025 -39.53 -1.40 -3.19
C ARG A 1025 -39.64 -1.24 -4.71
N GLY A 1026 -38.77 -1.89 -5.48
CA GLY A 1026 -38.89 -1.93 -6.94
C GLY A 1026 -40.25 -2.49 -7.40
N TYR A 1027 -40.66 -3.65 -6.87
CA TYR A 1027 -41.96 -4.22 -7.20
C TYR A 1027 -43.14 -3.30 -6.85
N GLN A 1028 -43.10 -2.62 -5.71
CA GLN A 1028 -44.11 -1.63 -5.34
C GLN A 1028 -44.14 -0.44 -6.33
N GLN A 1029 -42.97 0.08 -6.70
CA GLN A 1029 -42.86 1.19 -7.67
C GLN A 1029 -43.40 0.84 -9.07
N THR A 1030 -43.46 -0.45 -9.40
CA THR A 1030 -43.98 -0.95 -10.69
C THR A 1030 -45.38 -1.55 -10.60
N GLY A 1031 -46.06 -1.44 -9.45
CA GLY A 1031 -47.43 -1.94 -9.25
C GLY A 1031 -47.56 -3.45 -9.03
N LYS A 1032 -46.44 -4.17 -8.80
CA LYS A 1032 -46.36 -5.62 -8.57
C LYS A 1032 -46.48 -5.97 -7.08
N ASN A 1033 -47.62 -5.64 -6.48
CA ASN A 1033 -47.80 -5.70 -5.02
C ASN A 1033 -47.82 -7.13 -4.46
N ASP A 1034 -48.24 -8.12 -5.26
CA ASP A 1034 -48.28 -9.52 -4.84
C ASP A 1034 -46.85 -10.07 -4.69
N GLU A 1035 -45.98 -9.78 -5.66
CA GLU A 1035 -44.56 -10.15 -5.62
C GLU A 1035 -43.81 -9.42 -4.50
N ALA A 1036 -44.14 -8.15 -4.24
CA ALA A 1036 -43.62 -7.41 -3.10
C ALA A 1036 -44.01 -8.06 -1.76
N THR A 1037 -45.25 -8.52 -1.65
CA THR A 1037 -45.77 -9.16 -0.42
C THR A 1037 -45.12 -10.53 -0.19
N ALA A 1038 -44.83 -11.28 -1.25
CA ALA A 1038 -44.16 -12.58 -1.19
C ALA A 1038 -42.72 -12.52 -0.62
N LEU A 1039 -42.11 -11.34 -0.54
CA LEU A 1039 -40.78 -11.15 0.05
C LEU A 1039 -40.81 -10.99 1.59
N ASN A 1040 -41.95 -10.62 2.18
CA ASN A 1040 -42.05 -10.39 3.63
C ASN A 1040 -41.68 -11.62 4.47
N PRO A 1041 -42.14 -12.84 4.16
CA PRO A 1041 -41.74 -14.04 4.91
C PRO A 1041 -40.22 -14.30 4.83
N LYS A 1042 -39.58 -13.98 3.70
CA LYS A 1042 -38.13 -14.16 3.51
C LYS A 1042 -37.32 -13.17 4.37
N ILE A 1043 -37.78 -11.93 4.49
CA ILE A 1043 -37.15 -10.92 5.34
C ILE A 1043 -37.31 -11.30 6.82
N ILE A 1044 -38.50 -11.74 7.23
CA ILE A 1044 -38.77 -12.19 8.60
C ILE A 1044 -37.90 -13.40 8.97
N ALA A 1045 -37.67 -14.33 8.04
CA ALA A 1045 -36.84 -15.51 8.25
C ALA A 1045 -35.36 -15.20 8.51
N LEU A 1046 -34.90 -13.96 8.28
CA LEU A 1046 -33.53 -13.54 8.60
C LEU A 1046 -33.33 -13.27 10.11
N GLY A 1047 -34.42 -13.17 10.90
CA GLY A 1047 -34.34 -13.03 12.35
C GLY A 1047 -33.73 -11.72 12.85
N LEU A 1048 -33.73 -10.66 12.02
CA LEU A 1048 -33.14 -9.37 12.35
C LEU A 1048 -33.98 -8.58 13.35
N THR A 1049 -33.30 -7.82 14.22
CA THR A 1049 -33.91 -6.80 15.08
C THR A 1049 -34.38 -5.59 14.26
N ARG A 1050 -35.15 -4.69 14.90
CA ARG A 1050 -35.61 -3.45 14.26
C ARG A 1050 -34.44 -2.55 13.83
N GLU A 1051 -33.43 -2.39 14.69
CA GLU A 1051 -32.25 -1.57 14.43
C GLU A 1051 -31.41 -2.12 13.26
N GLU A 1052 -31.28 -3.44 13.16
CA GLU A 1052 -30.59 -4.10 12.04
C GLU A 1052 -31.37 -3.97 10.73
N LEU A 1053 -32.71 -4.00 10.77
CA LEU A 1053 -33.55 -3.71 9.60
C LEU A 1053 -33.45 -2.24 9.17
N GLU A 1054 -33.40 -1.31 10.11
CA GLU A 1054 -33.16 0.12 9.82
C GLU A 1054 -31.76 0.33 9.22
N THR A 1055 -30.75 -0.40 9.71
CA THR A 1055 -29.40 -0.42 9.13
C THR A 1055 -29.40 -0.98 7.70
N ALA A 1056 -30.13 -2.07 7.45
CA ALA A 1056 -30.27 -2.65 6.11
C ALA A 1056 -30.97 -1.70 5.13
N LEU A 1057 -32.00 -0.98 5.60
CA LEU A 1057 -32.68 0.06 4.81
C LEU A 1057 -31.74 1.22 4.49
N ALA A 1058 -31.03 1.73 5.48
CA ALA A 1058 -30.06 2.81 5.30
C ALA A 1058 -28.95 2.43 4.31
N PHE A 1059 -28.44 1.19 4.41
CA PHE A 1059 -27.45 0.68 3.45
C PHE A 1059 -28.03 0.61 2.03
N ALA A 1060 -29.23 0.04 1.86
CA ALA A 1060 -29.90 -0.01 0.55
C ALA A 1060 -30.08 1.42 -0.03
N ASP A 1061 -30.49 2.37 0.79
CA ASP A 1061 -30.68 3.76 0.39
C ASP A 1061 -29.37 4.45 -0.01
N GLU A 1062 -28.28 4.19 0.72
CA GLU A 1062 -26.92 4.69 0.43
C GLU A 1062 -26.39 4.16 -0.91
N VAL A 1063 -26.59 2.89 -1.21
CA VAL A 1063 -25.99 2.27 -2.41
C VAL A 1063 -26.82 2.51 -3.67
N GLU A 1064 -28.14 2.68 -3.53
CA GLU A 1064 -29.04 2.97 -4.65
C GLU A 1064 -29.06 4.45 -5.03
N ASN A 1065 -28.80 5.37 -4.08
CA ASN A 1065 -28.83 6.81 -4.31
C ASN A 1065 -27.43 7.41 -4.35
#